data_AF-A0A9E2BYF4-F1
#
_entry.id   AF-A0A9E2BYF4-F1
#
_cell.length_a   1.000
_cell.length_b   1.000
_cell.length_c   1.000
_cell.angle_alpha   90.00
_cell.angle_beta   90.00
_cell.angle_gamma   90.00
#
_symmetry.space_group_name_H-M   'P 1'
#
loop_
_entity.id
_entity.type
_entity.pdbx_description
1 polymer ?
#
loop_
_entity_poly.entity_id
_entity_poly.type
_entity_poly.pdbx_seq_one_letter_code
_entity_poly.pdbx_strand_id
1 'polypeptide(L)'
;MRTLILLLLLPTLLFAQEFTFELQPDAFPVEINGWQPFQPWAGGIEDATPELCDIDGDGDLDFFTGTWYNYYWFFENEGNAGSPDFKYVSATFDSIRPVAPTTAYDPDIDFVDIDQDGDLDAFLSNECISLLINHGNQYNWSFPEPPDTLFDQFGDYLTAYSMAAADIDGDGDYDLFGDSYIPGELRYYENVGTPQDPEYHFITANWQGISASELNADPCFRDLDADGDLDLLLGTMQGNIHYYINDGTYINPNLVLVTENFEEIDVGWHASPELVDIDADGDLDLFVGRGYGIQEPAVENGNISFYENIGTPQIAEFTLRTHNYLIFDAGKNSRPVLVDIDADGDRDLFTQIDDKLACYENNGSSTNPYFSYITSNFCDLEVNDIIPWFFDLDNDGDYDLVAGEGAIPGPPGLHLFINRGSAQLPDYVLYSDDLVPGVFTQSSVILNLSMADIDADGDDDLFVSTGEATIYYFENNSTPTQIQFDFITANWQGIVDPGTYGTHMYSCFYDIDNDSDLDLFLSNYIFEIMFYRNIGDSLNADMQLEIESLIPDLLIRQASPFLCDIDSDGDGDMLVGDGWGGIRYFKNTTGDTSAVEPRLSLDPHHGIQFSIGPNPANPITWISYNLPYPQKAEIAVYNLLGQKVAILASGLQMPG
;
A
#
# COMPACT_ATOMS: atom_id res chain seq x y z
N MET A 1 7.14 73.07 20.09
CA MET A 1 7.44 71.63 20.18
C MET A 1 6.66 70.95 19.07
N ARG A 2 7.33 70.59 17.97
CA ARG A 2 6.73 69.85 16.86
C ARG A 2 6.90 68.37 17.18
N THR A 3 5.80 67.66 17.40
CA THR A 3 5.84 66.21 17.66
C THR A 3 5.68 65.51 16.31
N LEU A 4 6.75 64.82 15.91
CA LEU A 4 6.84 63.96 14.74
C LEU A 4 6.08 62.67 15.09
N ILE A 5 5.06 62.29 14.30
CA ILE A 5 4.47 60.95 14.35
C ILE A 5 5.32 60.08 13.43
N LEU A 6 6.06 59.15 14.02
CA LEU A 6 6.78 58.11 13.30
C LEU A 6 5.76 57.00 12.98
N LEU A 7 5.37 56.86 11.71
CA LEU A 7 4.73 55.63 11.24
C LEU A 7 5.84 54.59 11.06
N LEU A 8 5.87 53.59 11.93
CA LEU A 8 6.61 52.35 11.71
C LEU A 8 5.81 51.50 10.73
N LEU A 9 6.22 51.48 9.47
CA LEU A 9 5.92 50.39 8.55
C LEU A 9 6.75 49.19 9.03
N LEU A 10 6.12 48.29 9.79
CA LEU A 10 6.61 46.93 9.90
C LEU A 10 6.42 46.28 8.53
N PRO A 11 7.46 45.68 7.91
CA PRO A 11 7.22 44.76 6.83
C PRO A 11 6.39 43.61 7.41
N THR A 12 5.21 43.37 6.84
CA THR A 12 4.57 42.08 6.93
C THR A 12 5.53 41.11 6.26
N LEU A 13 6.36 40.45 7.05
CA LEU A 13 6.84 39.12 6.70
C LEU A 13 5.55 38.30 6.65
N LEU A 14 5.00 38.11 5.44
CA LEU A 14 4.20 36.92 5.20
C LEU A 14 5.17 35.79 5.53
N PHE A 15 4.93 35.11 6.64
CA PHE A 15 5.45 33.76 6.77
C PHE A 15 4.77 32.98 5.64
N ALA A 16 5.57 32.28 4.82
CA ALA A 16 5.04 31.33 3.87
C ALA A 16 4.06 30.41 4.59
N GLN A 17 2.98 30.05 3.92
CA GLN A 17 2.00 29.13 4.48
C GLN A 17 2.69 27.75 4.54
N GLU A 18 2.99 27.30 5.75
CA GLU A 18 3.54 25.97 6.00
C GLU A 18 2.44 24.97 5.67
N PHE A 19 2.62 24.16 4.63
CA PHE A 19 1.67 23.14 4.25
C PHE A 19 1.88 21.85 5.03
N THR A 20 0.84 21.03 5.15
CA THR A 20 0.90 19.76 5.90
C THR A 20 0.08 18.71 5.17
N PHE A 21 0.66 17.51 5.05
CA PHE A 21 0.05 16.36 4.38
C PHE A 21 -0.24 15.27 5.41
N GLU A 22 -1.44 14.68 5.34
CA GLU A 22 -1.87 13.54 6.15
C GLU A 22 -2.30 12.39 5.23
N LEU A 23 -1.75 11.19 5.43
CA LEU A 23 -2.18 9.99 4.71
C LEU A 23 -3.66 9.71 4.99
N GLN A 24 -4.46 9.51 3.95
CA GLN A 24 -5.87 9.12 4.06
C GLN A 24 -6.07 7.78 3.31
N PRO A 25 -5.84 6.64 3.97
CA PRO A 25 -5.81 5.32 3.33
C PRO A 25 -7.20 4.87 2.81
N ASP A 26 -8.28 5.47 3.30
CA ASP A 26 -9.68 5.18 2.99
C ASP A 26 -10.46 6.37 2.37
N ALA A 27 -9.75 7.42 1.91
CA ALA A 27 -10.37 8.69 1.51
C ALA A 27 -11.57 8.56 0.57
N PHE A 28 -11.39 7.85 -0.55
CA PHE A 28 -12.40 7.67 -1.59
C PHE A 28 -12.47 6.20 -2.01
N PRO A 29 -13.66 5.64 -2.31
CA PRO A 29 -13.73 4.24 -2.71
C PRO A 29 -13.20 4.00 -4.12
N VAL A 30 -12.64 2.81 -4.34
CA VAL A 30 -12.22 2.30 -5.65
C VAL A 30 -12.92 0.97 -5.88
N GLU A 31 -13.56 0.78 -7.04
CA GLU A 31 -14.16 -0.48 -7.43
C GLU A 31 -13.36 -1.16 -8.55
N ILE A 32 -12.91 -2.39 -8.29
CA ILE A 32 -12.10 -3.19 -9.20
C ILE A 32 -12.83 -4.51 -9.45
N ASN A 33 -13.37 -4.69 -10.66
CA ASN A 33 -14.11 -5.90 -11.04
C ASN A 33 -15.26 -6.28 -10.09
N GLY A 34 -15.92 -5.28 -9.47
CA GLY A 34 -17.01 -5.48 -8.51
C GLY A 34 -16.56 -5.71 -7.06
N TRP A 35 -15.26 -5.64 -6.78
CA TRP A 35 -14.69 -5.62 -5.43
C TRP A 35 -14.33 -4.19 -5.02
N GLN A 36 -14.53 -3.84 -3.75
CA GLN A 36 -14.06 -2.57 -3.17
C GLN A 36 -13.01 -2.89 -2.10
N PRO A 37 -11.72 -2.61 -2.34
CA PRO A 37 -10.69 -2.76 -1.32
C PRO A 37 -11.00 -1.90 -0.10
N PHE A 38 -10.65 -2.38 1.09
CA PHE A 38 -10.91 -1.68 2.35
C PHE A 38 -10.14 -0.36 2.48
N GLN A 39 -8.87 -0.39 2.06
CA GLN A 39 -7.90 0.69 2.24
C GLN A 39 -7.19 0.99 0.92
N PRO A 40 -7.91 1.45 -0.12
CA PRO A 40 -7.38 1.55 -1.48
C PRO A 40 -6.14 2.46 -1.57
N TRP A 41 -5.96 3.41 -0.66
CA TRP A 41 -4.87 4.39 -0.72
C TRP A 41 -3.78 4.16 0.33
N ALA A 42 -3.74 2.97 0.95
CA ALA A 42 -2.68 2.64 1.90
C ALA A 42 -1.31 2.41 1.23
N GLY A 43 -1.28 2.13 -0.08
CA GLY A 43 -0.08 1.81 -0.86
C GLY A 43 -0.10 0.38 -1.38
N GLY A 44 1.05 -0.12 -1.84
CA GLY A 44 1.25 -1.47 -2.37
C GLY A 44 1.87 -2.38 -1.33
N ILE A 45 1.53 -3.68 -1.36
CA ILE A 45 2.15 -4.68 -0.48
C ILE A 45 3.28 -5.35 -1.27
N GLU A 46 4.47 -5.41 -0.68
CA GLU A 46 5.58 -6.14 -1.27
C GLU A 46 5.77 -7.43 -0.47
N ASP A 47 5.71 -8.59 -1.11
CA ASP A 47 5.84 -9.90 -0.45
C ASP A 47 4.82 -10.15 0.64
N ALA A 48 3.56 -10.24 0.22
CA ALA A 48 2.45 -10.48 1.13
C ALA A 48 2.51 -11.90 1.72
N THR A 49 2.64 -11.98 3.03
CA THR A 49 2.47 -13.21 3.85
C THR A 49 1.29 -12.96 4.80
N PRO A 50 0.05 -13.24 4.37
CA PRO A 50 -1.15 -12.91 5.12
C PRO A 50 -1.28 -13.79 6.37
N GLU A 51 -1.67 -13.18 7.48
CA GLU A 51 -1.98 -13.85 8.75
C GLU A 51 -3.23 -13.20 9.35
N LEU A 52 -4.18 -13.99 9.85
CA LEU A 52 -5.40 -13.47 10.45
C LEU A 52 -5.66 -14.09 11.81
N CYS A 53 -5.83 -13.22 12.82
CA CYS A 53 -6.08 -13.64 14.18
C CYS A 53 -6.89 -12.59 14.94
N ASP A 54 -7.57 -12.98 16.01
CA ASP A 54 -8.24 -12.07 16.94
C ASP A 54 -7.20 -11.54 17.94
N ILE A 55 -6.35 -10.59 17.51
CA ILE A 55 -5.22 -10.11 18.33
C ILE A 55 -5.70 -9.30 19.53
N ASP A 56 -6.85 -8.65 19.40
CA ASP A 56 -7.39 -7.71 20.38
C ASP A 56 -8.45 -8.34 21.32
N GLY A 57 -8.92 -9.55 21.02
CA GLY A 57 -9.86 -10.34 21.81
C GLY A 57 -11.30 -9.84 21.74
N ASP A 58 -11.68 -9.12 20.68
CA ASP A 58 -13.03 -8.61 20.48
C ASP A 58 -13.96 -9.59 19.76
N GLY A 59 -13.40 -10.66 19.18
CA GLY A 59 -14.10 -11.77 18.56
C GLY A 59 -14.29 -11.66 17.05
N ASP A 60 -13.63 -10.73 16.38
CA ASP A 60 -13.38 -10.80 14.94
C ASP A 60 -11.89 -10.96 14.61
N LEU A 61 -11.60 -11.29 13.35
CA LEU A 61 -10.23 -11.52 12.91
C LEU A 61 -9.66 -10.22 12.36
N ASP A 62 -8.50 -9.84 12.87
CA ASP A 62 -7.64 -8.79 12.36
C ASP A 62 -6.73 -9.31 11.26
N PHE A 63 -6.18 -8.40 10.45
CA PHE A 63 -5.33 -8.76 9.32
C PHE A 63 -3.90 -8.27 9.50
N PHE A 64 -2.96 -9.19 9.37
CA PHE A 64 -1.54 -8.94 9.32
C PHE A 64 -0.97 -9.37 7.97
N THR A 65 0.06 -8.68 7.51
CA THR A 65 0.89 -9.19 6.43
C THR A 65 2.33 -8.81 6.66
N GLY A 66 3.24 -9.77 6.51
CA GLY A 66 4.64 -9.44 6.31
C GLY A 66 4.79 -8.67 5.00
N THR A 67 5.81 -7.79 4.97
CA THR A 67 6.21 -7.10 3.76
C THR A 67 7.72 -7.00 3.63
N TRP A 68 8.20 -6.67 2.44
CA TRP A 68 9.61 -6.39 2.18
C TRP A 68 10.21 -5.42 3.21
N TYR A 69 11.51 -5.58 3.50
CA TYR A 69 12.26 -4.88 4.55
C TYR A 69 11.92 -5.27 6.00
N ASN A 70 11.33 -6.44 6.22
CA ASN A 70 11.00 -6.95 7.55
C ASN A 70 9.89 -6.18 8.25
N TYR A 71 9.00 -5.55 7.48
CA TYR A 71 7.86 -4.83 8.00
C TYR A 71 6.65 -5.75 8.18
N TYR A 72 5.81 -5.45 9.16
CA TYR A 72 4.54 -6.15 9.38
C TYR A 72 3.46 -5.09 9.38
N TRP A 73 2.60 -5.15 8.36
CA TRP A 73 1.46 -4.26 8.24
C TRP A 73 0.31 -4.84 9.06
N PHE A 74 -0.43 -3.95 9.70
CA PHE A 74 -1.57 -4.30 10.55
C PHE A 74 -2.80 -3.52 10.11
N PHE A 75 -3.88 -4.27 9.94
CA PHE A 75 -5.21 -3.76 9.70
C PHE A 75 -6.17 -4.29 10.77
N GLU A 76 -6.73 -3.39 11.57
CA GLU A 76 -7.71 -3.70 12.60
C GLU A 76 -9.07 -3.91 11.94
N ASN A 77 -9.78 -4.97 12.27
CA ASN A 77 -11.14 -5.19 11.81
C ASN A 77 -12.11 -4.45 12.76
N GLU A 78 -12.57 -3.27 12.36
CA GLU A 78 -13.58 -2.54 13.16
C GLU A 78 -15.01 -3.06 12.92
N GLY A 79 -15.12 -4.21 12.26
CA GLY A 79 -16.36 -4.78 11.74
C GLY A 79 -16.98 -5.81 12.67
N ASN A 80 -17.18 -7.01 12.12
CA ASN A 80 -17.52 -8.22 12.86
C ASN A 80 -17.23 -9.42 11.95
N ALA A 81 -17.16 -10.61 12.55
CA ALA A 81 -16.86 -11.86 11.86
C ALA A 81 -17.76 -12.24 10.66
N GLY A 82 -18.91 -11.59 10.43
CA GLY A 82 -19.73 -11.84 9.23
C GLY A 82 -19.77 -10.68 8.23
N SER A 83 -19.02 -9.62 8.49
CA SER A 83 -18.93 -8.42 7.67
C SER A 83 -17.68 -7.64 8.11
N PRO A 84 -16.48 -8.10 7.73
CA PRO A 84 -15.23 -7.43 8.11
C PRO A 84 -15.21 -5.98 7.62
N ASP A 85 -14.50 -5.12 8.35
CA ASP A 85 -14.20 -3.73 8.00
C ASP A 85 -12.76 -3.37 8.40
N PHE A 86 -11.79 -3.83 7.61
CA PHE A 86 -10.36 -3.63 7.89
C PHE A 86 -9.93 -2.16 7.76
N LYS A 87 -9.30 -1.62 8.80
CA LYS A 87 -8.73 -0.27 8.87
C LYS A 87 -7.23 -0.34 8.93
N TYR A 88 -6.55 0.40 8.05
CA TYR A 88 -5.10 0.49 8.09
C TYR A 88 -4.65 1.19 9.37
N VAL A 89 -3.85 0.51 10.19
CA VAL A 89 -3.34 1.05 11.45
C VAL A 89 -1.87 1.46 11.32
N SER A 90 -1.02 0.56 10.80
CA SER A 90 0.43 0.81 10.74
C SER A 90 1.13 -0.13 9.76
N ALA A 91 2.21 0.35 9.15
CA ALA A 91 3.17 -0.46 8.40
C ALA A 91 4.24 -1.11 9.29
N THR A 92 4.24 -0.79 10.59
CA THR A 92 5.24 -1.25 11.56
C THR A 92 4.55 -1.71 12.85
N PHE A 93 3.79 -2.80 12.80
CA PHE A 93 3.10 -3.34 13.97
C PHE A 93 4.03 -3.47 15.18
N ASP A 94 3.67 -2.79 16.29
CA ASP A 94 4.44 -2.62 17.53
C ASP A 94 5.96 -2.43 17.37
N SER A 95 6.39 -1.88 16.22
CA SER A 95 7.80 -1.80 15.81
C SER A 95 8.56 -3.14 15.80
N ILE A 96 7.86 -4.29 15.84
CA ILE A 96 8.51 -5.60 15.94
C ILE A 96 9.29 -5.91 14.68
N ARG A 97 10.46 -6.55 14.84
CA ARG A 97 11.32 -6.95 13.73
C ARG A 97 11.97 -8.31 14.01
N PRO A 98 12.02 -9.22 13.02
CA PRO A 98 12.79 -10.45 13.17
C PRO A 98 14.27 -10.14 13.39
N VAL A 99 14.93 -10.95 14.21
CA VAL A 99 16.38 -10.87 14.41
C VAL A 99 17.07 -11.60 13.25
N ALA A 100 17.28 -10.87 12.14
CA ALA A 100 17.98 -11.40 10.98
C ALA A 100 19.50 -11.16 11.08
N PRO A 101 20.35 -12.19 10.96
CA PRO A 101 21.79 -12.03 10.87
C PRO A 101 22.25 -11.49 9.50
N THR A 102 21.35 -11.41 8.52
CA THR A 102 21.59 -10.99 7.13
C THR A 102 20.50 -10.02 6.65
N THR A 103 20.45 -9.73 5.34
CA THR A 103 19.49 -8.83 4.69
C THR A 103 18.32 -9.58 4.06
N ALA A 104 17.89 -10.73 4.57
CA ALA A 104 16.76 -11.46 3.99
C ALA A 104 15.44 -10.65 4.06
N TYR A 105 14.54 -10.89 3.10
CA TYR A 105 13.50 -9.95 2.67
C TYR A 105 12.06 -10.48 2.75
N ASP A 106 11.85 -11.69 3.27
CA ASP A 106 10.56 -12.38 3.23
C ASP A 106 10.13 -12.66 4.69
N PRO A 107 9.71 -11.63 5.47
CA PRO A 107 9.29 -11.87 6.83
C PRO A 107 7.94 -12.59 6.86
N ASP A 108 7.82 -13.51 7.79
CA ASP A 108 6.56 -14.18 8.08
C ASP A 108 6.26 -14.03 9.58
N ILE A 109 4.96 -14.07 9.91
CA ILE A 109 4.45 -13.92 11.27
C ILE A 109 3.31 -14.90 11.50
N ASP A 110 3.35 -15.56 12.65
CA ASP A 110 2.32 -16.50 13.07
C ASP A 110 1.97 -16.22 14.53
N PHE A 111 0.67 -16.05 14.82
CA PHE A 111 0.18 -15.72 16.15
C PHE A 111 -0.43 -16.94 16.83
N VAL A 112 0.16 -17.33 17.97
CA VAL A 112 -0.36 -18.42 18.80
C VAL A 112 -0.23 -18.09 20.28
N ASP A 113 -1.15 -18.59 21.09
CA ASP A 113 -1.03 -18.55 22.56
C ASP A 113 -0.02 -19.64 23.01
N ILE A 114 1.29 -19.36 22.91
CA ILE A 114 2.33 -20.38 23.15
C ILE A 114 2.40 -20.73 24.64
N ASP A 115 2.14 -19.76 25.53
CA ASP A 115 2.26 -19.95 26.97
C ASP A 115 0.93 -20.26 27.69
N GLN A 116 -0.17 -20.32 26.94
CA GLN A 116 -1.53 -20.66 27.39
C GLN A 116 -2.09 -19.72 28.45
N ASP A 117 -1.72 -18.44 28.39
CA ASP A 117 -2.24 -17.41 29.29
C ASP A 117 -3.48 -16.68 28.73
N GLY A 118 -3.81 -16.92 27.46
CA GLY A 118 -5.01 -16.42 26.79
C GLY A 118 -4.81 -15.11 26.04
N ASP A 119 -3.57 -14.63 25.87
CA ASP A 119 -3.21 -13.70 24.80
C ASP A 119 -2.32 -14.36 23.74
N LEU A 120 -2.35 -13.79 22.53
CA LEU A 120 -1.53 -14.28 21.44
C LEU A 120 -0.10 -13.76 21.59
N ASP A 121 0.84 -14.68 21.44
CA ASP A 121 2.26 -14.46 21.24
C ASP A 121 2.58 -14.50 19.74
N ALA A 122 3.77 -14.08 19.35
CA ALA A 122 4.16 -14.07 17.94
C ALA A 122 5.46 -14.85 17.69
N PHE A 123 5.44 -15.72 16.68
CA PHE A 123 6.65 -16.18 16.01
C PHE A 123 6.94 -15.30 14.81
N LEU A 124 8.22 -14.96 14.63
CA LEU A 124 8.71 -14.20 13.49
C LEU A 124 9.79 -15.02 12.79
N SER A 125 9.69 -15.20 11.47
CA SER A 125 10.77 -15.75 10.67
C SER A 125 11.31 -14.76 9.66
N ASN A 126 12.63 -14.75 9.54
CA ASN A 126 13.38 -14.20 8.41
C ASN A 126 14.79 -14.79 8.44
N GLU A 127 14.98 -15.93 7.80
CA GLU A 127 16.09 -16.90 7.96
C GLU A 127 16.18 -17.56 9.33
N CYS A 128 15.99 -16.81 10.42
CA CYS A 128 15.97 -17.31 11.79
C CYS A 128 14.58 -17.15 12.39
N ILE A 129 14.16 -18.13 13.18
CA ILE A 129 12.91 -18.03 13.95
C ILE A 129 13.19 -17.33 15.28
N SER A 130 12.37 -16.33 15.59
CA SER A 130 12.36 -15.62 16.87
C SER A 130 10.96 -15.69 17.50
N LEU A 131 10.91 -15.62 18.82
CA LEU A 131 9.69 -15.63 19.62
C LEU A 131 9.51 -14.31 20.37
N LEU A 132 8.27 -13.84 20.40
CA LEU A 132 7.82 -12.69 21.17
C LEU A 132 6.69 -13.13 22.09
N ILE A 133 7.00 -13.24 23.40
CA ILE A 133 5.96 -13.45 24.41
C ILE A 133 5.29 -12.12 24.71
N ASN A 134 3.97 -12.07 24.55
CA ASN A 134 3.15 -10.96 24.95
C ASN A 134 3.18 -10.82 26.47
N HIS A 135 3.66 -9.69 26.98
CA HIS A 135 3.64 -9.41 28.42
C HIS A 135 2.42 -8.58 28.84
N GLY A 136 1.51 -8.37 27.89
CA GLY A 136 0.33 -7.55 28.00
C GLY A 136 -0.89 -8.35 28.40
N ASN A 137 -1.92 -8.21 27.59
CA ASN A 137 -3.12 -9.04 27.55
C ASN A 137 -3.75 -8.83 26.16
N GLN A 138 -4.79 -9.60 25.84
CA GLN A 138 -5.48 -9.50 24.54
C GLN A 138 -5.91 -8.06 24.18
N TYR A 139 -6.30 -7.21 25.14
CA TYR A 139 -6.72 -5.83 24.86
C TYR A 139 -5.62 -4.77 24.98
N ASN A 140 -4.38 -5.17 25.22
CA ASN A 140 -3.24 -4.27 25.31
C ASN A 140 -1.98 -5.12 25.27
N TRP A 141 -1.57 -5.52 24.07
CA TRP A 141 -0.34 -6.27 23.85
C TRP A 141 0.90 -5.48 24.26
N SER A 142 1.97 -6.19 24.52
CA SER A 142 3.27 -5.62 24.88
C SER A 142 4.37 -6.58 24.49
N PHE A 143 4.84 -6.49 23.24
CA PHE A 143 5.91 -7.35 22.74
C PHE A 143 7.30 -6.84 23.13
N PRO A 144 8.19 -7.69 23.66
CA PRO A 144 9.53 -7.28 24.08
C PRO A 144 10.47 -7.12 22.88
N GLU A 145 11.19 -6.00 22.83
CA GLU A 145 12.23 -5.76 21.81
C GLU A 145 13.66 -5.81 22.41
N PRO A 146 14.61 -6.55 21.80
CA PRO A 146 14.46 -7.39 20.60
C PRO A 146 13.77 -8.74 20.91
N PRO A 147 13.23 -9.43 19.90
CA PRO A 147 12.64 -10.75 20.08
C PRO A 147 13.68 -11.80 20.47
N ASP A 148 13.24 -12.88 21.12
CA ASP A 148 14.08 -13.98 21.55
C ASP A 148 14.37 -14.93 20.39
N THR A 149 15.60 -14.91 19.86
CA THR A 149 16.00 -15.87 18.84
C THR A 149 16.06 -17.28 19.40
N LEU A 150 15.48 -18.24 18.68
CA LEU A 150 15.38 -19.63 19.13
C LEU A 150 16.57 -20.48 18.69
N PHE A 151 16.89 -21.49 19.51
CA PHE A 151 17.99 -22.42 19.28
C PHE A 151 17.54 -23.86 19.48
N ASP A 152 18.16 -24.75 18.72
CA ASP A 152 17.94 -26.19 18.85
C ASP A 152 18.77 -26.80 19.99
N GLN A 153 18.63 -28.11 20.19
CA GLN A 153 19.35 -28.88 21.20
C GLN A 153 20.88 -28.92 21.02
N PHE A 154 21.39 -28.49 19.86
CA PHE A 154 22.82 -28.37 19.57
C PHE A 154 23.34 -26.94 19.76
N GLY A 155 22.45 -25.97 19.99
CA GLY A 155 22.75 -24.55 20.09
C GLY A 155 22.89 -23.87 18.73
N ASP A 156 22.37 -24.50 17.67
CA ASP A 156 22.26 -23.92 16.33
C ASP A 156 20.93 -23.13 16.24
N TYR A 157 20.90 -22.09 15.41
CA TYR A 157 19.68 -21.30 15.20
C TYR A 157 18.56 -22.16 14.60
N LEU A 158 17.33 -21.97 15.05
CA LEU A 158 16.16 -22.40 14.28
C LEU A 158 16.08 -21.54 13.01
N THR A 159 15.88 -22.17 11.86
CA THR A 159 15.91 -21.46 10.57
C THR A 159 14.71 -21.77 9.70
N ALA A 160 14.12 -20.71 9.14
CA ALA A 160 13.02 -20.72 8.20
C ALA A 160 12.91 -19.32 7.55
N TYR A 161 12.48 -19.24 6.28
CA TYR A 161 12.03 -18.00 5.64
C TYR A 161 10.54 -17.81 5.91
N SER A 162 9.73 -18.81 5.56
CA SER A 162 8.31 -18.92 5.98
C SER A 162 8.15 -20.03 7.00
N MET A 163 7.19 -19.89 7.90
CA MET A 163 7.00 -20.83 9.01
C MET A 163 5.54 -21.05 9.37
N ALA A 164 5.29 -22.14 10.09
CA ALA A 164 4.01 -22.36 10.75
C ALA A 164 4.21 -23.05 12.11
N ALA A 165 3.42 -22.61 13.08
CA ALA A 165 3.26 -23.22 14.38
C ALA A 165 2.03 -24.14 14.36
N ALA A 166 2.18 -25.38 14.82
CA ALA A 166 1.07 -26.34 14.87
C ALA A 166 1.27 -27.39 15.97
N ASP A 167 0.21 -27.73 16.72
CA ASP A 167 0.16 -28.92 17.59
C ASP A 167 -0.06 -30.18 16.73
N ILE A 168 1.00 -30.60 16.03
CA ILE A 168 0.94 -31.63 14.98
C ILE A 168 0.95 -33.07 15.53
N ASP A 169 1.32 -33.24 16.79
CA ASP A 169 1.39 -34.54 17.47
C ASP A 169 0.41 -34.69 18.65
N GLY A 170 -0.32 -33.61 18.96
CA GLY A 170 -1.46 -33.58 19.86
C GLY A 170 -1.10 -33.61 21.34
N ASP A 171 0.10 -33.19 21.70
CA ASP A 171 0.56 -33.14 23.09
C ASP A 171 0.22 -31.81 23.79
N GLY A 172 -0.26 -30.83 23.01
CA GLY A 172 -0.81 -29.57 23.48
C GLY A 172 0.23 -28.45 23.61
N ASP A 173 1.41 -28.58 23.01
CA ASP A 173 2.26 -27.47 22.67
C ASP A 173 2.40 -27.30 21.14
N TYR A 174 2.90 -26.14 20.71
CA TYR A 174 3.06 -25.85 19.29
C TYR A 174 4.46 -26.26 18.85
N ASP A 175 4.52 -27.12 17.83
CA ASP A 175 5.71 -27.42 17.07
C ASP A 175 5.94 -26.40 15.96
N LEU A 176 7.17 -26.33 15.45
CA LEU A 176 7.53 -25.41 14.37
C LEU A 176 7.91 -26.14 13.08
N PHE A 177 7.30 -25.68 12.00
CA PHE A 177 7.60 -26.07 10.64
C PHE A 177 8.14 -24.88 9.86
N GLY A 178 9.02 -25.15 8.90
CA GLY A 178 9.54 -24.10 8.03
C GLY A 178 10.31 -24.68 6.86
N ASP A 179 10.73 -23.84 5.93
CA ASP A 179 11.44 -24.28 4.74
C ASP A 179 12.95 -24.46 4.94
N SER A 180 13.58 -25.27 4.09
CA SER A 180 15.04 -25.44 4.06
C SER A 180 15.78 -24.60 3.02
N TYR A 181 15.17 -23.55 2.45
CA TYR A 181 15.65 -22.70 1.36
C TYR A 181 15.99 -23.46 0.07
N ILE A 182 17.02 -24.32 0.10
CA ILE A 182 17.45 -25.15 -1.04
C ILE A 182 17.79 -26.59 -0.59
N PRO A 183 16.94 -27.60 -0.90
CA PRO A 183 15.63 -27.48 -1.55
C PRO A 183 14.60 -26.82 -0.60
N GLY A 184 13.43 -26.42 -1.08
CA GLY A 184 12.26 -26.13 -0.24
C GLY A 184 11.68 -27.40 0.38
N GLU A 185 12.46 -28.11 1.21
CA GLU A 185 11.98 -29.24 2.01
C GLU A 185 11.31 -28.73 3.29
N LEU A 186 10.30 -29.45 3.77
CA LEU A 186 9.61 -29.11 5.00
C LEU A 186 10.44 -29.57 6.21
N ARG A 187 11.02 -28.61 6.92
CA ARG A 187 11.77 -28.82 8.17
C ARG A 187 10.80 -28.92 9.35
N TYR A 188 11.18 -29.70 10.35
CA TYR A 188 10.42 -29.91 11.58
C TYR A 188 11.29 -29.75 12.83
N TYR A 189 10.81 -28.92 13.74
CA TYR A 189 11.32 -28.73 15.10
C TYR A 189 10.21 -29.09 16.10
N GLU A 190 10.48 -30.08 16.93
CA GLU A 190 9.56 -30.53 17.99
C GLU A 190 9.77 -29.65 19.23
N ASN A 191 8.71 -29.08 19.78
CA ASN A 191 8.75 -28.50 21.11
C ASN A 191 8.68 -29.65 22.12
N VAL A 192 9.75 -29.84 22.87
CA VAL A 192 9.82 -30.85 23.93
C VAL A 192 9.73 -30.23 25.32
N GLY A 193 9.43 -28.93 25.35
CA GLY A 193 9.44 -28.08 26.53
C GLY A 193 8.11 -28.09 27.26
N THR A 194 7.69 -26.90 27.68
CA THR A 194 6.34 -26.64 28.18
C THR A 194 5.84 -25.34 27.60
N PRO A 195 4.53 -25.07 27.59
CA PRO A 195 3.99 -23.79 27.13
C PRO A 195 4.73 -22.57 27.72
N GLN A 196 5.05 -22.57 29.02
CA GLN A 196 5.74 -21.43 29.67
C GLN A 196 7.28 -21.41 29.53
N ASP A 197 7.87 -22.44 28.92
CA ASP A 197 9.32 -22.57 28.72
C ASP A 197 9.54 -23.50 27.50
N PRO A 198 9.25 -23.01 26.28
CA PRO A 198 9.33 -23.83 25.07
C PRO A 198 10.80 -24.22 24.80
N GLU A 199 11.02 -25.48 24.40
CA GLU A 199 12.34 -26.02 24.08
C GLU A 199 12.29 -26.76 22.76
N TYR A 200 12.85 -26.19 21.69
CA TYR A 200 12.78 -26.77 20.36
C TYR A 200 13.95 -27.71 20.05
N HIS A 201 13.65 -28.90 19.54
CA HIS A 201 14.62 -29.89 19.08
C HIS A 201 14.52 -30.04 17.58
N PHE A 202 15.64 -29.90 16.87
CA PHE A 202 15.69 -30.23 15.44
C PHE A 202 15.49 -31.73 15.25
N ILE A 203 14.45 -32.11 14.50
CA ILE A 203 14.12 -33.51 14.21
C ILE A 203 14.59 -33.91 12.82
N THR A 204 14.21 -33.14 11.80
CA THR A 204 14.56 -33.43 10.40
C THR A 204 14.42 -32.19 9.52
N ALA A 205 15.23 -32.11 8.47
CA ALA A 205 15.10 -31.09 7.43
C ALA A 205 14.08 -31.46 6.35
N ASN A 206 13.62 -32.71 6.34
CA ASN A 206 12.70 -33.24 5.34
C ASN A 206 11.68 -34.15 6.06
N TRP A 207 10.67 -33.53 6.64
CA TRP A 207 9.61 -34.21 7.36
C TRP A 207 8.68 -34.90 6.37
N GLN A 208 8.44 -36.19 6.61
CA GLN A 208 7.65 -37.10 5.77
C GLN A 208 8.05 -37.19 4.27
N GLY A 209 9.18 -36.60 3.84
CA GLY A 209 9.55 -36.56 2.42
C GLY A 209 8.93 -35.40 1.65
N ILE A 210 8.35 -34.40 2.33
CA ILE A 210 7.58 -33.30 1.74
C ILE A 210 8.52 -32.20 1.24
N SER A 211 8.25 -31.71 0.04
CA SER A 211 9.00 -30.62 -0.56
C SER A 211 8.18 -29.86 -1.60
N ALA A 212 8.45 -28.56 -1.71
CA ALA A 212 8.02 -27.69 -2.81
C ALA A 212 8.86 -27.88 -4.10
N SER A 213 9.66 -28.95 -4.18
CA SER A 213 10.50 -29.37 -5.33
C SER A 213 11.66 -28.45 -5.73
N GLU A 214 11.58 -27.14 -5.51
CA GLU A 214 12.63 -26.18 -5.88
C GLU A 214 13.16 -25.40 -4.67
N LEU A 215 12.69 -24.16 -4.48
CA LEU A 215 13.11 -23.22 -3.45
C LEU A 215 11.90 -22.75 -2.67
N ASN A 216 12.12 -22.48 -1.39
CA ASN A 216 11.15 -21.96 -0.43
C ASN A 216 9.87 -22.82 -0.33
N ALA A 217 9.24 -22.80 0.82
CA ALA A 217 7.97 -23.45 1.01
C ALA A 217 7.24 -22.69 2.10
N ASP A 218 5.97 -22.37 1.87
CA ASP A 218 5.15 -21.66 2.83
C ASP A 218 4.09 -22.62 3.37
N PRO A 219 4.33 -23.25 4.55
CA PRO A 219 3.41 -24.24 5.10
C PRO A 219 2.23 -23.56 5.82
N CYS A 220 1.01 -23.97 5.50
CA CYS A 220 -0.19 -23.62 6.26
C CYS A 220 -0.90 -24.90 6.69
N PHE A 221 -1.01 -25.11 8.02
CA PHE A 221 -1.67 -26.28 8.61
C PHE A 221 -3.07 -25.91 9.11
N ARG A 222 -4.10 -26.55 8.54
CA ARG A 222 -5.51 -26.41 8.96
C ARG A 222 -6.29 -27.69 8.67
N ASP A 223 -7.38 -27.92 9.39
CA ASP A 223 -8.30 -29.04 9.15
C ASP A 223 -9.28 -28.68 8.01
N LEU A 224 -8.85 -28.91 6.77
CA LEU A 224 -9.57 -28.46 5.56
C LEU A 224 -10.78 -29.34 5.20
N ASP A 225 -10.79 -30.62 5.62
CA ASP A 225 -11.91 -31.54 5.37
C ASP A 225 -12.77 -31.82 6.62
N ALA A 226 -12.51 -31.08 7.70
CA ALA A 226 -13.24 -31.07 8.97
C ALA A 226 -13.36 -32.45 9.61
N ASP A 227 -12.29 -33.25 9.52
CA ASP A 227 -12.22 -34.59 10.10
C ASP A 227 -11.50 -34.65 11.46
N GLY A 228 -10.91 -33.52 11.87
CA GLY A 228 -10.28 -33.30 13.17
C GLY A 228 -8.78 -33.53 13.19
N ASP A 229 -8.12 -33.65 12.04
CA ASP A 229 -6.67 -33.57 11.93
C ASP A 229 -6.19 -32.52 10.92
N LEU A 230 -4.93 -32.11 11.06
CA LEU A 230 -4.40 -31.00 10.27
C LEU A 230 -3.92 -31.49 8.90
N ASP A 231 -4.49 -30.92 7.85
CA ASP A 231 -3.99 -30.97 6.48
C ASP A 231 -2.88 -29.93 6.27
N LEU A 232 -2.21 -29.99 5.11
CA LEU A 232 -1.18 -29.04 4.73
C LEU A 232 -1.43 -28.47 3.34
N LEU A 233 -1.58 -27.15 3.27
CA LEU A 233 -1.29 -26.37 2.06
C LEU A 233 0.17 -25.93 2.10
N LEU A 234 0.90 -26.17 1.01
CA LEU A 234 2.29 -25.78 0.89
C LEU A 234 2.43 -24.84 -0.30
N GLY A 235 2.53 -23.55 -0.02
CA GLY A 235 2.84 -22.52 -0.99
C GLY A 235 4.25 -22.70 -1.56
N THR A 236 4.42 -22.37 -2.83
CA THR A 236 5.68 -22.59 -3.55
C THR A 236 6.19 -21.31 -4.20
N MET A 237 7.50 -21.27 -4.45
CA MET A 237 8.13 -20.16 -5.19
C MET A 237 7.53 -19.95 -6.59
N GLN A 238 6.99 -20.99 -7.24
CA GLN A 238 6.40 -20.88 -8.57
C GLN A 238 4.98 -20.29 -8.57
N GLY A 239 4.44 -19.93 -7.39
CA GLY A 239 3.11 -19.31 -7.26
C GLY A 239 1.97 -20.31 -7.15
N ASN A 240 2.21 -21.62 -7.31
CA ASN A 240 1.21 -22.66 -7.09
C ASN A 240 1.23 -23.19 -5.65
N ILE A 241 0.17 -23.89 -5.26
CA ILE A 241 -0.01 -24.50 -3.94
C ILE A 241 -0.06 -26.02 -4.08
N HIS A 242 0.74 -26.74 -3.28
CA HIS A 242 0.63 -28.18 -3.12
C HIS A 242 -0.34 -28.50 -1.97
N TYR A 243 -1.26 -29.44 -2.16
CA TYR A 243 -2.18 -29.88 -1.12
C TYR A 243 -1.88 -31.30 -0.69
N TYR A 244 -1.69 -31.48 0.61
CA TYR A 244 -1.53 -32.76 1.27
C TYR A 244 -2.67 -32.98 2.24
N ILE A 245 -3.36 -34.11 2.09
CA ILE A 245 -4.35 -34.57 3.06
C ILE A 245 -3.66 -35.42 4.11
N ASN A 246 -4.05 -35.29 5.37
CA ASN A 246 -3.62 -36.19 6.42
C ASN A 246 -4.51 -37.45 6.40
N ASP A 247 -3.96 -38.57 5.93
CA ASP A 247 -4.68 -39.86 5.94
C ASP A 247 -4.41 -40.68 7.23
N GLY A 248 -3.75 -40.04 8.20
CA GLY A 248 -3.29 -40.59 9.45
C GLY A 248 -4.29 -40.39 10.58
N THR A 249 -3.81 -39.76 11.65
CA THR A 249 -4.63 -39.32 12.79
C THR A 249 -4.02 -38.04 13.34
N TYR A 250 -4.80 -37.25 14.08
CA TYR A 250 -4.35 -36.06 14.83
C TYR A 250 -3.00 -36.23 15.57
N ILE A 251 -2.74 -37.39 16.19
CA ILE A 251 -1.51 -37.65 16.98
C ILE A 251 -0.39 -38.40 16.22
N ASN A 252 -0.66 -38.84 15.00
CA ASN A 252 0.29 -39.56 14.14
C ASN A 252 -0.04 -39.21 12.69
N PRO A 253 0.27 -37.98 12.26
CA PRO A 253 -0.09 -37.51 10.94
C PRO A 253 0.61 -38.31 9.85
N ASN A 254 -0.08 -38.57 8.75
CA ASN A 254 0.49 -39.14 7.54
C ASN A 254 0.02 -38.31 6.34
N LEU A 255 0.82 -37.30 5.99
CA LEU A 255 0.50 -36.36 4.93
C LEU A 255 0.76 -36.99 3.56
N VAL A 256 -0.30 -37.07 2.77
CA VAL A 256 -0.30 -37.67 1.43
C VAL A 256 -0.63 -36.60 0.41
N LEU A 257 0.29 -36.39 -0.54
CA LEU A 257 0.10 -35.46 -1.63
C LEU A 257 -1.14 -35.81 -2.45
N VAL A 258 -2.10 -34.89 -2.49
CA VAL A 258 -3.32 -34.99 -3.31
C VAL A 258 -3.05 -34.39 -4.68
N THR A 259 -2.50 -33.17 -4.72
CA THR A 259 -2.18 -32.43 -5.95
C THR A 259 -1.05 -31.43 -5.71
N GLU A 260 -0.26 -31.17 -6.74
CA GLU A 260 0.75 -30.10 -6.77
C GLU A 260 0.15 -28.78 -7.27
N ASN A 261 -1.11 -28.75 -7.69
CA ASN A 261 -1.77 -27.55 -8.20
C ASN A 261 -3.17 -27.49 -7.59
N PHE A 262 -3.24 -27.11 -6.33
CA PHE A 262 -4.50 -26.96 -5.60
C PHE A 262 -5.37 -25.89 -6.28
N GLU A 263 -6.60 -26.26 -6.65
CA GLU A 263 -7.57 -25.40 -7.34
C GLU A 263 -7.06 -24.68 -8.61
N GLU A 264 -5.99 -25.19 -9.24
CA GLU A 264 -5.29 -24.50 -10.34
C GLU A 264 -4.83 -23.08 -9.97
N ILE A 265 -4.66 -22.78 -8.68
CA ILE A 265 -4.16 -21.49 -8.18
C ILE A 265 -2.70 -21.32 -8.59
N ASP A 266 -2.43 -20.18 -9.20
CA ASP A 266 -1.10 -19.70 -9.56
C ASP A 266 -1.10 -18.17 -9.37
N VAL A 267 -0.48 -17.71 -8.29
CA VAL A 267 -0.30 -16.27 -8.00
C VAL A 267 0.94 -15.69 -8.67
N GLY A 268 1.62 -16.45 -9.54
CA GLY A 268 2.80 -16.02 -10.29
C GLY A 268 4.11 -16.34 -9.60
N TRP A 269 4.32 -15.85 -8.37
CA TRP A 269 5.54 -16.07 -7.59
C TRP A 269 5.26 -16.13 -6.09
N HIS A 270 5.94 -17.04 -5.38
CA HIS A 270 5.88 -17.20 -3.91
C HIS A 270 4.44 -17.16 -3.37
N ALA A 271 3.70 -18.26 -3.54
CA ALA A 271 2.39 -18.37 -2.89
C ALA A 271 2.56 -18.49 -1.38
N SER A 272 1.82 -17.68 -0.63
CA SER A 272 1.72 -17.73 0.84
C SER A 272 0.26 -17.92 1.23
N PRO A 273 -0.20 -19.17 1.42
CA PRO A 273 -1.60 -19.48 1.70
C PRO A 273 -1.92 -19.27 3.19
N GLU A 274 -3.10 -18.71 3.48
CA GLU A 274 -3.68 -18.70 4.84
C GLU A 274 -5.17 -19.06 4.80
N LEU A 275 -5.61 -19.89 5.75
CA LEU A 275 -6.95 -20.48 5.78
C LEU A 275 -7.68 -20.12 7.07
N VAL A 276 -8.76 -19.34 6.97
CA VAL A 276 -9.60 -18.91 8.11
C VAL A 276 -11.08 -18.82 7.72
N ASP A 277 -11.98 -18.92 8.70
CA ASP A 277 -13.41 -18.66 8.53
C ASP A 277 -13.69 -17.15 8.68
N ILE A 278 -13.54 -16.37 7.60
CA ILE A 278 -13.61 -14.90 7.66
C ILE A 278 -15.05 -14.37 7.63
N ASP A 279 -16.02 -15.15 7.17
CA ASP A 279 -17.43 -14.76 7.11
C ASP A 279 -18.34 -15.45 8.15
N ALA A 280 -17.73 -16.26 9.02
CA ALA A 280 -18.34 -16.98 10.13
C ALA A 280 -19.47 -17.95 9.69
N ASP A 281 -19.37 -18.52 8.49
CA ASP A 281 -20.29 -19.52 7.99
C ASP A 281 -19.91 -20.96 8.39
N GLY A 282 -18.70 -21.11 8.94
CA GLY A 282 -18.18 -22.33 9.54
C GLY A 282 -17.26 -23.14 8.63
N ASP A 283 -17.01 -22.69 7.40
CA ASP A 283 -15.97 -23.25 6.53
C ASP A 283 -14.77 -22.31 6.37
N LEU A 284 -13.64 -22.88 5.91
CA LEU A 284 -12.39 -22.11 5.78
C LEU A 284 -12.32 -21.48 4.39
N ASP A 285 -12.12 -20.16 4.37
CA ASP A 285 -11.78 -19.38 3.20
C ASP A 285 -10.26 -19.27 3.03
N LEU A 286 -9.81 -19.04 1.79
CA LEU A 286 -8.40 -19.02 1.44
C LEU A 286 -7.94 -17.62 1.04
N PHE A 287 -6.96 -17.11 1.77
CA PHE A 287 -6.12 -15.99 1.35
C PHE A 287 -4.84 -16.52 0.74
N VAL A 288 -4.38 -15.91 -0.34
CA VAL A 288 -3.09 -16.24 -0.94
C VAL A 288 -2.33 -14.96 -1.19
N GLY A 289 -1.30 -14.75 -0.39
CA GLY A 289 -0.28 -13.76 -0.59
C GLY A 289 0.67 -14.14 -1.73
N ARG A 290 1.46 -13.16 -2.15
CA ARG A 290 2.32 -13.25 -3.31
C ARG A 290 3.64 -12.55 -3.02
N GLY A 291 4.74 -13.23 -3.32
CA GLY A 291 6.09 -12.66 -3.26
C GLY A 291 6.64 -12.18 -4.61
N TYR A 292 7.78 -11.52 -4.53
CA TYR A 292 8.41 -10.79 -5.61
C TYR A 292 9.18 -11.74 -6.53
N GLY A 293 8.83 -11.70 -7.80
CA GLY A 293 9.50 -12.50 -8.82
C GLY A 293 10.93 -12.03 -9.12
N ILE A 294 11.95 -12.85 -8.78
CA ILE A 294 13.35 -12.55 -9.13
C ILE A 294 13.72 -12.91 -10.59
N GLN A 295 12.81 -13.54 -11.36
CA GLN A 295 13.06 -13.94 -12.74
C GLN A 295 12.29 -13.07 -13.74
N GLU A 296 12.99 -12.63 -14.80
CA GLU A 296 12.42 -11.80 -15.86
C GLU A 296 11.54 -12.59 -16.85
N PRO A 297 10.37 -12.05 -17.24
CA PRO A 297 9.80 -10.80 -16.74
C PRO A 297 9.34 -10.98 -15.29
N ALA A 298 9.78 -10.08 -14.39
CA ALA A 298 9.28 -10.07 -13.01
C ALA A 298 7.77 -9.88 -13.10
N VAL A 299 7.00 -10.94 -12.81
CA VAL A 299 5.54 -10.92 -12.91
C VAL A 299 5.02 -10.18 -11.68
N GLU A 300 4.15 -9.19 -11.90
CA GLU A 300 3.24 -8.41 -11.03
C GLU A 300 3.50 -8.45 -9.50
N ASN A 301 3.39 -7.30 -8.84
CA ASN A 301 3.75 -7.16 -7.42
C ASN A 301 2.68 -7.72 -6.46
N GLY A 302 3.05 -7.73 -5.17
CA GLY A 302 2.33 -8.43 -4.11
C GLY A 302 0.97 -7.81 -3.79
N ASN A 303 -0.07 -8.61 -3.94
CA ASN A 303 -1.34 -8.32 -3.30
C ASN A 303 -1.96 -9.62 -2.82
N ILE A 304 -2.96 -9.51 -1.97
CA ILE A 304 -3.63 -10.65 -1.35
C ILE A 304 -4.84 -11.01 -2.19
N SER A 305 -4.79 -12.22 -2.73
CA SER A 305 -5.94 -12.83 -3.40
C SER A 305 -6.85 -13.49 -2.38
N PHE A 306 -8.16 -13.27 -2.52
CA PHE A 306 -9.18 -13.88 -1.66
C PHE A 306 -10.04 -14.85 -2.46
N TYR A 307 -10.13 -16.08 -1.97
CA TYR A 307 -10.96 -17.15 -2.51
C TYR A 307 -11.96 -17.56 -1.44
N GLU A 308 -13.23 -17.26 -1.69
CA GLU A 308 -14.32 -17.67 -0.80
C GLU A 308 -14.63 -19.14 -1.04
N ASN A 309 -14.71 -19.92 0.04
CA ASN A 309 -15.23 -21.26 -0.01
C ASN A 309 -16.77 -21.20 -0.04
N ILE A 310 -17.34 -21.47 -1.20
CA ILE A 310 -18.80 -21.49 -1.39
C ILE A 310 -19.41 -22.88 -1.11
N GLY A 311 -18.60 -23.78 -0.55
CA GLY A 311 -18.85 -25.19 -0.39
C GLY A 311 -19.42 -25.53 0.99
N THR A 312 -18.70 -26.39 1.69
CA THR A 312 -18.98 -26.79 3.08
C THR A 312 -17.66 -27.10 3.77
N PRO A 313 -17.62 -27.19 5.12
CA PRO A 313 -16.38 -27.48 5.83
C PRO A 313 -15.78 -28.86 5.50
N GLN A 314 -16.58 -29.80 4.96
CA GLN A 314 -16.10 -31.14 4.59
C GLN A 314 -15.73 -31.28 3.11
N ILE A 315 -16.16 -30.33 2.27
CA ILE A 315 -15.95 -30.35 0.83
C ILE A 315 -15.83 -28.88 0.42
N ALA A 316 -14.61 -28.36 0.48
CA ALA A 316 -14.32 -27.00 0.06
C ALA A 316 -14.56 -26.81 -1.45
N GLU A 317 -15.10 -25.66 -1.83
CA GLU A 317 -15.27 -25.22 -3.22
C GLU A 317 -14.85 -23.74 -3.30
N PHE A 318 -13.59 -23.50 -3.65
CA PHE A 318 -13.03 -22.14 -3.66
C PHE A 318 -13.42 -21.36 -4.93
N THR A 319 -13.84 -20.12 -4.74
CA THR A 319 -14.13 -19.17 -5.82
C THR A 319 -13.36 -17.88 -5.60
N LEU A 320 -12.47 -17.53 -6.53
CA LEU A 320 -11.77 -16.24 -6.52
C LEU A 320 -12.77 -15.08 -6.48
N ARG A 321 -12.66 -14.23 -5.46
CA ARG A 321 -13.43 -13.00 -5.32
C ARG A 321 -12.65 -11.79 -5.83
N THR A 322 -11.38 -11.70 -5.50
CA THR A 322 -10.54 -10.56 -5.86
C THR A 322 -9.06 -10.90 -5.74
N HIS A 323 -8.22 -10.20 -6.50
CA HIS A 323 -6.76 -10.15 -6.31
C HIS A 323 -6.32 -8.93 -5.46
N ASN A 324 -7.28 -8.11 -5.02
CA ASN A 324 -7.06 -6.83 -4.34
C ASN A 324 -7.91 -6.76 -3.07
N TYR A 325 -7.68 -7.66 -2.11
CA TYR A 325 -8.54 -7.76 -0.94
C TYR A 325 -8.51 -6.50 -0.07
N LEU A 326 -7.32 -6.08 0.36
CA LEU A 326 -7.13 -4.94 1.27
C LEU A 326 -6.95 -3.62 0.54
N ILE A 327 -6.07 -3.60 -0.45
CA ILE A 327 -5.54 -2.37 -1.07
C ILE A 327 -5.79 -2.35 -2.57
N PHE A 328 -5.78 -1.15 -3.15
CA PHE A 328 -5.72 -0.98 -4.60
C PHE A 328 -4.25 -1.04 -5.03
N ASP A 329 -3.93 -2.12 -5.74
CA ASP A 329 -2.62 -2.29 -6.38
C ASP A 329 -2.80 -2.23 -7.90
N ALA A 330 -2.15 -1.24 -8.52
CA ALA A 330 -2.12 -1.07 -9.96
C ALA A 330 -1.02 -1.89 -10.64
N GLY A 331 -0.43 -2.90 -10.00
CA GLY A 331 0.58 -3.77 -10.61
C GLY A 331 1.99 -3.24 -10.39
N LYS A 332 2.69 -2.73 -11.42
CA LYS A 332 4.08 -2.26 -11.27
C LYS A 332 4.26 -0.84 -11.77
N ASN A 333 5.11 -0.09 -11.06
CA ASN A 333 5.44 1.30 -11.36
C ASN A 333 4.17 2.14 -11.47
N SER A 334 3.38 2.26 -10.41
CA SER A 334 2.24 3.16 -10.44
C SER A 334 2.71 4.62 -10.56
N ARG A 335 2.08 5.34 -11.48
CA ARG A 335 2.37 6.74 -11.83
C ARG A 335 1.03 7.47 -11.96
N PRO A 336 0.38 7.79 -10.82
CA PRO A 336 -0.96 8.34 -10.82
C PRO A 336 -0.97 9.74 -11.43
N VAL A 337 -1.93 9.98 -12.31
CA VAL A 337 -2.26 11.29 -12.87
C VAL A 337 -3.78 11.40 -12.93
N LEU A 338 -4.31 12.56 -12.55
CA LEU A 338 -5.74 12.86 -12.61
C LEU A 338 -6.02 13.87 -13.71
N VAL A 339 -6.94 13.54 -14.61
CA VAL A 339 -7.35 14.41 -15.72
C VAL A 339 -8.83 14.19 -16.04
N ASP A 340 -9.54 15.26 -16.38
CA ASP A 340 -10.92 15.22 -16.90
C ASP A 340 -10.89 14.81 -18.38
N ILE A 341 -10.62 13.52 -18.64
CA ILE A 341 -10.32 13.05 -20.00
C ILE A 341 -11.56 13.13 -20.91
N ASP A 342 -12.74 12.96 -20.35
CA ASP A 342 -14.00 12.88 -21.08
C ASP A 342 -14.83 14.19 -21.06
N ALA A 343 -14.32 15.22 -20.38
CA ALA A 343 -14.89 16.55 -20.24
C ALA A 343 -16.27 16.57 -19.53
N ASP A 344 -16.50 15.67 -18.59
CA ASP A 344 -17.72 15.63 -17.78
C ASP A 344 -17.64 16.51 -16.51
N GLY A 345 -16.44 16.98 -16.17
CA GLY A 345 -16.17 17.93 -15.10
C GLY A 345 -15.67 17.31 -13.79
N ASP A 346 -15.41 16.01 -13.76
CA ASP A 346 -14.55 15.40 -12.74
C ASP A 346 -13.28 14.83 -13.36
N ARG A 347 -12.34 14.40 -12.51
CA ARG A 347 -11.03 13.91 -12.97
C ARG A 347 -10.94 12.42 -12.79
N ASP A 348 -10.58 11.74 -13.87
CA ASP A 348 -10.33 10.30 -13.96
C ASP A 348 -8.89 9.98 -13.60
N LEU A 349 -8.69 8.81 -12.99
CA LEU A 349 -7.39 8.34 -12.57
C LEU A 349 -6.75 7.50 -13.68
N PHE A 350 -5.57 7.93 -14.09
CA PHE A 350 -4.67 7.17 -14.93
C PHE A 350 -3.44 6.78 -14.15
N THR A 351 -2.97 5.55 -14.35
CA THR A 351 -1.70 5.10 -13.79
C THR A 351 -1.05 4.08 -14.70
N GLN A 352 0.27 4.10 -14.75
CA GLN A 352 1.03 3.02 -15.34
C GLN A 352 0.78 1.69 -14.62
N ILE A 353 0.68 0.63 -15.42
CA ILE A 353 0.68 -0.78 -15.01
C ILE A 353 1.62 -1.50 -15.97
N ASP A 354 2.80 -1.88 -15.50
CA ASP A 354 3.87 -2.43 -16.34
C ASP A 354 4.22 -1.48 -17.52
N ASP A 355 4.08 -1.94 -18.76
CA ASP A 355 4.29 -1.17 -19.99
C ASP A 355 2.96 -0.64 -20.57
N LYS A 356 1.90 -0.59 -19.76
CA LYS A 356 0.55 -0.16 -20.18
C LYS A 356 0.04 0.98 -19.32
N LEU A 357 -0.99 1.64 -19.85
CA LEU A 357 -1.72 2.70 -19.15
C LEU A 357 -3.07 2.17 -18.67
N ALA A 358 -3.31 2.13 -17.37
CA ALA A 358 -4.63 1.87 -16.82
C ALA A 358 -5.46 3.14 -16.65
N CYS A 359 -6.76 2.94 -16.65
CA CYS A 359 -7.77 3.98 -16.54
C CYS A 359 -8.86 3.54 -15.56
N TYR A 360 -9.21 4.46 -14.67
CA TYR A 360 -10.29 4.36 -13.70
C TYR A 360 -11.17 5.60 -13.82
N GLU A 361 -12.44 5.38 -14.10
CA GLU A 361 -13.44 6.44 -14.23
C GLU A 361 -13.85 6.95 -12.86
N ASN A 362 -13.85 8.26 -12.67
CA ASN A 362 -14.50 8.87 -11.54
C ASN A 362 -16.01 8.95 -11.80
N ASN A 363 -16.76 8.02 -11.22
CA ASN A 363 -18.22 8.01 -11.28
C ASN A 363 -18.87 8.89 -10.20
N GLY A 364 -18.04 9.65 -9.47
CA GLY A 364 -18.42 10.44 -8.31
C GLY A 364 -18.71 11.90 -8.65
N SER A 365 -18.04 12.79 -7.95
CA SER A 365 -18.03 14.23 -8.24
C SER A 365 -16.67 14.79 -7.83
N SER A 366 -16.32 15.98 -8.30
CA SER A 366 -15.06 16.65 -7.93
C SER A 366 -14.87 16.89 -6.42
N THR A 367 -15.94 16.82 -5.61
CA THR A 367 -15.88 16.97 -4.14
C THR A 367 -16.05 15.66 -3.36
N ASN A 368 -16.42 14.59 -4.06
CA ASN A 368 -16.58 13.26 -3.47
C ASN A 368 -16.30 12.23 -4.57
N PRO A 369 -15.01 12.04 -4.93
CA PRO A 369 -14.61 11.10 -5.95
C PRO A 369 -15.04 9.66 -5.64
N TYR A 370 -15.22 8.86 -6.68
CA TYR A 370 -15.43 7.43 -6.59
C TYR A 370 -14.94 6.78 -7.89
N PHE A 371 -13.91 5.95 -7.80
CA PHE A 371 -13.24 5.42 -8.98
C PHE A 371 -13.72 4.02 -9.34
N SER A 372 -13.94 3.74 -10.62
CA SER A 372 -14.28 2.40 -11.12
C SER A 372 -13.32 1.97 -12.21
N TYR A 373 -12.78 0.77 -12.09
CA TYR A 373 -11.87 0.19 -13.07
C TYR A 373 -12.51 0.10 -14.46
N ILE A 374 -11.83 0.65 -15.46
CA ILE A 374 -12.26 0.58 -16.87
C ILE A 374 -11.40 -0.40 -17.65
N THR A 375 -10.08 -0.23 -17.61
CA THR A 375 -9.13 -1.05 -18.36
C THR A 375 -7.72 -0.90 -17.81
N SER A 376 -6.90 -1.95 -17.96
CA SER A 376 -5.45 -1.91 -17.73
C SER A 376 -4.65 -1.56 -18.99
N ASN A 377 -5.32 -1.35 -20.12
CA ASN A 377 -4.69 -1.03 -21.40
C ASN A 377 -5.51 0.01 -22.17
N PHE A 378 -5.49 1.24 -21.70
CA PHE A 378 -6.21 2.35 -22.29
C PHE A 378 -5.71 2.61 -23.72
N CYS A 379 -6.65 2.64 -24.67
CA CYS A 379 -6.39 2.79 -26.10
C CYS A 379 -5.38 1.79 -26.70
N ASP A 380 -5.20 0.62 -26.10
CA ASP A 380 -4.19 -0.38 -26.50
C ASP A 380 -2.75 0.21 -26.55
N LEU A 381 -2.47 1.19 -25.68
CA LEU A 381 -1.15 1.82 -25.57
C LEU A 381 -0.21 0.95 -24.74
N GLU A 382 0.75 0.33 -25.44
CA GLU A 382 1.84 -0.44 -24.84
C GLU A 382 3.18 0.21 -25.20
N VAL A 383 3.80 0.88 -24.23
CA VAL A 383 5.06 1.61 -24.36
C VAL A 383 5.92 1.29 -23.14
N ASN A 384 7.22 1.16 -23.33
CA ASN A 384 8.11 0.91 -22.20
C ASN A 384 8.08 2.10 -21.23
N ASP A 385 7.91 1.79 -19.95
CA ASP A 385 7.95 2.76 -18.83
C ASP A 385 7.02 3.96 -19.02
N ILE A 386 5.72 3.71 -19.21
CA ILE A 386 4.72 4.78 -19.44
C ILE A 386 4.68 5.75 -18.26
N ILE A 387 4.95 7.02 -18.54
CA ILE A 387 4.70 8.11 -17.60
C ILE A 387 3.72 9.04 -18.30
N PRO A 388 2.41 8.92 -18.00
CA PRO A 388 1.40 9.63 -18.75
C PRO A 388 1.41 11.11 -18.36
N TRP A 389 1.33 12.01 -19.35
CA TRP A 389 0.98 13.40 -19.11
C TRP A 389 0.01 13.87 -20.17
N PHE A 390 -1.15 14.34 -19.72
CA PHE A 390 -2.26 14.76 -20.57
C PHE A 390 -2.32 16.28 -20.65
N PHE A 391 -2.40 16.83 -21.86
CA PHE A 391 -2.45 18.27 -22.11
C PHE A 391 -2.98 18.56 -23.52
N ASP A 392 -3.62 19.72 -23.72
CA ASP A 392 -4.15 20.12 -25.03
C ASP A 392 -3.06 20.84 -25.83
N LEU A 393 -2.26 20.09 -26.59
CA LEU A 393 -1.07 20.61 -27.27
C LEU A 393 -1.42 21.47 -28.50
N ASP A 394 -2.49 21.11 -29.22
CA ASP A 394 -2.89 21.80 -30.45
C ASP A 394 -4.08 22.77 -30.29
N ASN A 395 -4.56 22.95 -29.06
CA ASN A 395 -5.67 23.83 -28.65
C ASN A 395 -7.00 23.47 -29.33
N ASP A 396 -7.26 22.19 -29.56
CA ASP A 396 -8.51 21.72 -30.15
C ASP A 396 -9.58 21.32 -29.10
N GLY A 397 -9.22 21.36 -27.82
CA GLY A 397 -10.09 21.14 -26.69
C GLY A 397 -10.22 19.67 -26.27
N ASP A 398 -9.34 18.79 -26.77
CA ASP A 398 -9.12 17.47 -26.19
C ASP A 398 -7.66 17.25 -25.78
N TYR A 399 -7.43 16.23 -24.95
CA TYR A 399 -6.12 16.01 -24.35
C TYR A 399 -5.25 15.10 -25.22
N ASP A 400 -4.07 15.59 -25.60
CA ASP A 400 -2.97 14.81 -26.14
C ASP A 400 -2.16 14.14 -25.01
N LEU A 401 -1.32 13.17 -25.37
CA LEU A 401 -0.57 12.36 -24.40
C LEU A 401 0.91 12.32 -24.75
N VAL A 402 1.75 12.80 -23.83
CA VAL A 402 3.19 12.44 -23.82
C VAL A 402 3.34 11.25 -22.88
N ALA A 403 3.98 10.17 -23.35
CA ALA A 403 4.15 8.97 -22.54
C ALA A 403 5.38 8.14 -22.93
N GLY A 404 6.10 7.66 -21.92
CA GLY A 404 7.05 6.55 -22.02
C GLY A 404 8.31 6.77 -22.85
N GLU A 405 9.18 5.75 -22.85
CA GLU A 405 10.45 5.77 -23.58
C GLU A 405 10.25 5.44 -25.06
N GLY A 406 10.93 6.21 -25.91
CA GLY A 406 10.97 6.14 -27.36
C GLY A 406 11.51 4.82 -27.93
N ALA A 407 11.65 4.75 -29.26
CA ALA A 407 11.94 3.51 -29.99
C ALA A 407 13.11 2.67 -29.42
N ILE A 408 12.82 1.41 -29.03
CA ILE A 408 13.81 0.37 -28.72
C ILE A 408 13.68 -0.78 -29.73
N PRO A 409 14.74 -1.17 -30.48
CA PRO A 409 16.09 -0.60 -30.51
C PRO A 409 16.16 0.70 -31.33
N GLY A 410 16.61 1.79 -30.70
CA GLY A 410 16.74 3.12 -31.29
C GLY A 410 17.42 4.10 -30.31
N PRO A 411 17.64 5.37 -30.70
CA PRO A 411 18.00 6.40 -29.72
C PRO A 411 16.83 6.59 -28.74
N PRO A 412 17.11 6.82 -27.43
CA PRO A 412 16.06 7.15 -26.47
C PRO A 412 15.33 8.42 -26.88
N GLY A 413 14.03 8.48 -26.62
CA GLY A 413 13.16 9.61 -26.92
C GLY A 413 11.91 9.59 -26.05
N LEU A 414 11.02 10.57 -26.23
CA LEU A 414 9.69 10.57 -25.61
C LEU A 414 8.64 10.33 -26.69
N HIS A 415 7.69 9.42 -26.47
CA HIS A 415 6.55 9.31 -27.39
C HIS A 415 5.56 10.45 -27.16
N LEU A 416 5.10 11.04 -28.26
CA LEU A 416 3.95 11.92 -28.28
C LEU A 416 2.84 11.26 -29.09
N PHE A 417 1.68 11.11 -28.47
CA PHE A 417 0.45 10.67 -29.08
C PHE A 417 -0.49 11.86 -29.22
N ILE A 418 -0.98 12.08 -30.44
CA ILE A 418 -2.02 13.07 -30.69
C ILE A 418 -3.36 12.37 -30.66
N ASN A 419 -4.30 12.93 -29.91
CA ASN A 419 -5.68 12.50 -29.95
C ASN A 419 -6.32 12.99 -31.26
N ARG A 420 -6.85 12.06 -32.06
CA ARG A 420 -7.58 12.38 -33.29
C ARG A 420 -9.07 12.17 -33.17
N GLY A 421 -9.51 11.79 -31.98
CA GLY A 421 -10.87 11.46 -31.64
C GLY A 421 -11.63 12.68 -31.17
N SER A 422 -12.20 12.56 -30.00
CA SER A 422 -12.82 13.63 -29.21
C SER A 422 -12.54 13.33 -27.74
N ALA A 423 -12.70 14.30 -26.84
CA ALA A 423 -12.60 14.06 -25.40
C ALA A 423 -13.35 12.79 -24.92
N GLN A 424 -14.61 12.60 -25.33
CA GLN A 424 -15.42 11.43 -24.90
C GLN A 424 -15.03 10.09 -25.56
N LEU A 425 -14.25 10.11 -26.64
CA LEU A 425 -13.85 8.94 -27.42
C LEU A 425 -12.45 9.18 -27.98
N PRO A 426 -11.41 9.13 -27.13
CA PRO A 426 -10.05 9.43 -27.55
C PRO A 426 -9.53 8.38 -28.54
N ASP A 427 -8.75 8.83 -29.51
CA ASP A 427 -8.06 8.01 -30.52
C ASP A 427 -6.60 8.47 -30.60
N TYR A 428 -5.79 7.98 -29.66
CA TYR A 428 -4.37 8.29 -29.58
C TYR A 428 -3.59 7.67 -30.73
N VAL A 429 -2.99 8.52 -31.55
CA VAL A 429 -2.12 8.11 -32.65
C VAL A 429 -0.71 8.62 -32.40
N LEU A 430 0.25 7.70 -32.42
CA LEU A 430 1.68 8.04 -32.32
C LEU A 430 2.04 9.08 -33.38
N TYR A 431 2.43 10.26 -32.92
CA TYR A 431 2.81 11.40 -33.74
C TYR A 431 4.33 11.52 -33.86
N SER A 432 5.04 11.37 -32.73
CA SER A 432 6.50 11.35 -32.69
C SER A 432 6.99 10.19 -31.81
N ASP A 433 7.98 9.45 -32.28
CA ASP A 433 8.68 8.43 -31.50
C ASP A 433 9.83 8.99 -30.65
N ASP A 434 10.17 10.27 -30.89
CA ASP A 434 11.18 11.03 -30.15
C ASP A 434 10.80 12.52 -30.22
N LEU A 435 10.11 13.02 -29.20
CA LEU A 435 9.62 14.41 -29.13
C LEU A 435 10.76 15.44 -29.16
N VAL A 436 11.94 15.10 -28.64
CA VAL A 436 13.10 15.99 -28.49
C VAL A 436 14.35 15.37 -29.13
N PRO A 437 14.40 15.31 -30.47
CA PRO A 437 15.31 14.40 -31.15
C PRO A 437 16.78 14.74 -31.03
N GLY A 438 17.57 13.71 -30.72
CA GLY A 438 19.03 13.78 -30.65
C GLY A 438 19.58 14.48 -29.41
N VAL A 439 18.73 14.77 -28.43
CA VAL A 439 19.14 15.34 -27.13
C VAL A 439 19.63 14.22 -26.20
N PHE A 440 18.89 13.11 -26.13
CA PHE A 440 19.26 11.93 -25.37
C PHE A 440 20.06 10.96 -26.27
N THR A 441 21.23 10.49 -25.82
CA THR A 441 22.21 9.82 -26.72
C THR A 441 22.73 8.45 -26.26
N GLN A 442 22.03 7.72 -25.37
CA GLN A 442 22.45 6.40 -24.86
C GLN A 442 21.26 5.44 -24.65
N SER A 443 21.46 4.14 -24.74
CA SER A 443 20.38 3.12 -24.63
C SER A 443 20.05 2.70 -23.19
N SER A 444 20.06 3.63 -22.22
CA SER A 444 19.85 3.33 -20.80
C SER A 444 19.34 4.53 -20.00
N VAL A 445 18.51 5.39 -20.62
CA VAL A 445 18.03 6.62 -19.99
C VAL A 445 16.58 6.41 -19.59
N ILE A 446 16.31 6.25 -18.30
CA ILE A 446 14.96 6.38 -17.76
C ILE A 446 14.60 7.87 -17.85
N LEU A 447 13.49 8.17 -18.54
CA LEU A 447 13.04 9.53 -18.81
C LEU A 447 11.74 9.77 -18.03
N ASN A 448 11.85 10.46 -16.91
CA ASN A 448 10.67 10.90 -16.17
C ASN A 448 10.31 12.32 -16.59
N LEU A 449 9.04 12.55 -16.88
CA LEU A 449 8.58 13.82 -17.42
C LEU A 449 7.59 14.50 -16.47
N SER A 450 7.62 15.82 -16.50
CA SER A 450 6.60 16.71 -15.96
C SER A 450 6.47 17.89 -16.90
N MET A 451 5.29 18.51 -16.92
CA MET A 451 5.11 19.76 -17.65
C MET A 451 4.53 20.83 -16.74
N ALA A 452 4.90 22.08 -17.01
CA ALA A 452 4.52 23.22 -16.20
C ALA A 452 4.79 24.54 -16.93
N ASP A 453 3.83 25.47 -16.90
CA ASP A 453 4.01 26.88 -17.28
C ASP A 453 4.92 27.62 -16.28
N ILE A 454 6.23 27.31 -16.31
CA ILE A 454 7.22 27.78 -15.32
C ILE A 454 7.61 29.25 -15.50
N ASP A 455 7.35 29.82 -16.68
CA ASP A 455 7.70 31.19 -17.03
C ASP A 455 6.46 32.08 -17.29
N ALA A 456 5.26 31.55 -17.01
CA ALA A 456 3.96 32.21 -17.06
C ALA A 456 3.64 32.85 -18.42
N ASP A 457 4.06 32.20 -19.50
CA ASP A 457 3.77 32.61 -20.87
C ASP A 457 2.45 32.03 -21.41
N GLY A 458 1.89 31.05 -20.70
CA GLY A 458 0.60 30.43 -20.95
C GLY A 458 0.64 29.12 -21.72
N ASP A 459 1.82 28.52 -21.93
CA ASP A 459 1.95 27.13 -22.31
C ASP A 459 2.80 26.32 -21.30
N ASP A 460 2.54 25.01 -21.23
CA ASP A 460 3.31 24.15 -20.32
C ASP A 460 4.65 23.79 -20.97
N ASP A 461 5.75 24.10 -20.29
CA ASP A 461 7.10 23.70 -20.65
C ASP A 461 7.38 22.24 -20.31
N LEU A 462 8.35 21.64 -20.99
CA LEU A 462 8.72 20.24 -20.76
C LEU A 462 9.96 20.13 -19.87
N PHE A 463 9.80 19.39 -18.77
CA PHE A 463 10.87 19.00 -17.87
C PHE A 463 11.10 17.50 -17.95
N VAL A 464 12.36 17.10 -18.16
CA VAL A 464 12.73 15.69 -18.25
C VAL A 464 13.85 15.37 -17.28
N SER A 465 13.51 14.60 -16.26
CA SER A 465 14.44 14.02 -15.32
C SER A 465 15.02 12.73 -15.90
N THR A 466 16.34 12.61 -15.89
CA THR A 466 17.03 11.44 -16.46
C THR A 466 17.69 10.60 -15.39
N GLY A 467 18.02 9.34 -15.71
CA GLY A 467 18.84 8.48 -14.86
C GLY A 467 20.23 9.04 -14.49
N GLU A 468 20.68 10.15 -15.11
CA GLU A 468 21.90 10.89 -14.74
C GLU A 468 21.69 11.87 -13.56
N ALA A 469 20.50 11.86 -12.95
CA ALA A 469 20.13 12.71 -11.82
C ALA A 469 20.17 14.21 -12.13
N THR A 470 19.78 14.60 -13.35
CA THR A 470 19.62 16.00 -13.75
C THR A 470 18.26 16.24 -14.38
N ILE A 471 17.79 17.49 -14.28
CA ILE A 471 16.56 17.97 -14.91
C ILE A 471 16.92 18.72 -16.20
N TYR A 472 16.44 18.21 -17.33
CA TYR A 472 16.46 18.89 -18.62
C TYR A 472 15.24 19.80 -18.71
N TYR A 473 15.43 20.96 -19.32
CA TYR A 473 14.38 21.95 -19.52
C TYR A 473 14.28 22.30 -21.01
N PHE A 474 13.06 22.24 -21.51
CA PHE A 474 12.69 22.60 -22.87
C PHE A 474 11.54 23.59 -22.84
N GLU A 475 11.76 24.71 -23.51
CA GLU A 475 10.74 25.73 -23.71
C GLU A 475 9.72 25.23 -24.74
N ASN A 476 8.45 25.26 -24.39
CA ASN A 476 7.38 25.03 -25.34
C ASN A 476 7.23 26.28 -26.23
N ASN A 477 7.42 26.09 -27.52
CA ASN A 477 7.16 27.12 -28.54
C ASN A 477 6.18 26.56 -29.58
N SER A 478 5.35 25.62 -29.14
CA SER A 478 4.42 24.93 -30.01
C SER A 478 3.36 25.90 -30.52
N THR A 479 2.88 25.60 -31.70
CA THR A 479 1.71 26.24 -32.29
C THR A 479 0.71 25.15 -32.64
N PRO A 480 -0.58 25.47 -32.83
CA PRO A 480 -1.60 24.52 -33.26
C PRO A 480 -1.31 23.74 -34.56
N THR A 481 -0.22 24.06 -35.26
CA THR A 481 0.17 23.39 -36.52
C THR A 481 1.61 22.89 -36.53
N GLN A 482 2.38 23.17 -35.48
CA GLN A 482 3.79 22.80 -35.39
C GLN A 482 4.18 22.67 -33.92
N ILE A 483 4.49 21.44 -33.52
CA ILE A 483 4.98 21.11 -32.19
C ILE A 483 6.47 21.38 -32.14
N GLN A 484 6.93 22.13 -31.13
CA GLN A 484 8.32 22.53 -30.99
C GLN A 484 8.68 22.75 -29.53
N PHE A 485 9.56 21.90 -29.01
CA PHE A 485 10.21 22.06 -27.71
C PHE A 485 11.68 22.44 -27.92
N ASP A 486 12.04 23.66 -27.54
CA ASP A 486 13.39 24.20 -27.71
C ASP A 486 14.26 23.84 -26.50
N PHE A 487 15.31 23.05 -26.70
CA PHE A 487 16.23 22.68 -25.64
C PHE A 487 16.94 23.91 -25.06
N ILE A 488 16.74 24.16 -23.76
CA ILE A 488 17.36 25.27 -23.03
C ILE A 488 18.60 24.82 -22.27
N THR A 489 18.46 23.79 -21.43
CA THR A 489 19.56 23.27 -20.59
C THR A 489 19.34 21.82 -20.18
N ALA A 490 20.44 21.10 -19.94
CA ALA A 490 20.45 19.72 -19.41
C ALA A 490 20.58 19.67 -17.88
N ASN A 491 20.73 20.84 -17.24
CA ASN A 491 20.94 20.98 -15.82
C ASN A 491 20.21 22.24 -15.35
N TRP A 492 18.88 22.16 -15.34
CA TRP A 492 18.02 23.27 -14.94
C TRP A 492 18.28 23.63 -13.48
N GLN A 493 18.67 24.90 -13.27
CA GLN A 493 19.05 25.50 -11.98
C GLN A 493 20.16 24.79 -11.17
N GLY A 494 20.80 23.75 -11.71
CA GLY A 494 21.79 22.97 -10.96
C GLY A 494 21.17 21.98 -9.98
N ILE A 495 19.87 21.71 -10.09
CA ILE A 495 19.16 20.74 -9.25
C ILE A 495 19.58 19.33 -9.69
N VAL A 496 20.07 18.57 -8.72
CA VAL A 496 20.55 17.20 -8.89
C VAL A 496 20.12 16.35 -7.70
N ASP A 497 19.95 15.04 -7.90
CA ASP A 497 19.78 14.09 -6.78
C ASP A 497 21.07 14.08 -5.93
N PRO A 498 21.00 14.35 -4.62
CA PRO A 498 22.14 14.21 -3.72
C PRO A 498 22.57 12.73 -3.48
N GLY A 499 21.75 11.76 -3.88
CA GLY A 499 21.93 10.32 -3.65
C GLY A 499 23.07 9.66 -4.44
N THR A 500 23.70 8.65 -3.85
CA THR A 500 24.78 7.86 -4.49
C THR A 500 24.26 6.74 -5.41
N TYR A 501 22.94 6.52 -5.43
CA TYR A 501 22.26 5.39 -6.08
C TYR A 501 21.44 5.78 -7.32
N GLY A 502 21.76 6.93 -7.93
CA GLY A 502 20.99 7.54 -9.02
C GLY A 502 20.42 6.56 -10.04
N THR A 503 19.15 6.75 -10.39
CA THR A 503 18.51 6.31 -11.66
C THR A 503 17.05 6.77 -11.80
N HIS A 504 16.38 7.24 -10.74
CA HIS A 504 14.95 7.60 -10.78
C HIS A 504 14.67 8.89 -10.00
N MET A 505 14.25 9.93 -10.72
CA MET A 505 13.77 11.19 -10.14
C MET A 505 12.43 11.52 -10.80
N TYR A 506 11.35 11.58 -10.03
CA TYR A 506 10.04 12.02 -10.51
C TYR A 506 9.82 13.44 -10.00
N SER A 507 9.54 14.36 -10.92
CA SER A 507 9.28 15.75 -10.61
C SER A 507 7.80 16.07 -10.81
N CYS A 508 7.27 16.93 -9.95
CA CYS A 508 5.94 17.50 -10.08
C CYS A 508 6.01 18.98 -9.70
N PHE A 509 5.42 19.85 -10.50
CA PHE A 509 5.33 21.27 -10.22
C PHE A 509 3.93 21.62 -9.75
N TYR A 510 3.83 22.44 -8.70
CA TYR A 510 2.54 22.87 -8.16
C TYR A 510 2.70 24.16 -7.34
N ASP A 511 1.75 25.08 -7.43
CA ASP A 511 1.67 26.28 -6.57
C ASP A 511 1.04 25.87 -5.23
N ILE A 512 1.86 25.37 -4.30
CA ILE A 512 1.34 24.77 -3.05
C ILE A 512 0.98 25.84 -2.00
N ASP A 513 1.57 27.03 -2.07
CA ASP A 513 1.31 28.11 -1.13
C ASP A 513 0.44 29.25 -1.68
N ASN A 514 -0.07 29.08 -2.91
CA ASN A 514 -0.98 29.98 -3.61
C ASN A 514 -0.39 31.39 -3.85
N ASP A 515 0.91 31.49 -4.08
CA ASP A 515 1.58 32.76 -4.38
C ASP A 515 1.70 33.06 -5.88
N SER A 516 1.15 32.17 -6.71
CA SER A 516 1.12 32.21 -8.18
C SER A 516 2.46 31.94 -8.87
N ASP A 517 3.47 31.46 -8.14
CA ASP A 517 4.60 30.79 -8.74
C ASP A 517 4.59 29.29 -8.41
N LEU A 518 5.17 28.49 -9.31
CA LEU A 518 5.16 27.04 -9.16
C LEU A 518 6.36 26.61 -8.31
N ASP A 519 6.11 25.76 -7.31
CA ASP A 519 7.12 25.04 -6.54
C ASP A 519 7.43 23.67 -7.16
N LEU A 520 8.53 23.04 -6.74
CA LEU A 520 8.97 21.74 -7.26
C LEU A 520 8.99 20.67 -6.16
N PHE A 521 8.26 19.58 -6.40
CA PHE A 521 8.34 18.32 -5.67
C PHE A 521 9.20 17.35 -6.47
N LEU A 522 10.18 16.75 -5.82
CA LEU A 522 11.18 15.93 -6.50
C LEU A 522 11.49 14.67 -5.68
N SER A 523 11.19 13.51 -6.23
CA SER A 523 11.57 12.26 -5.57
C SER A 523 13.01 11.84 -5.88
N ASN A 524 13.57 11.03 -5.00
CA ASN A 524 14.83 10.33 -5.21
C ASN A 524 14.65 8.81 -5.14
N TYR A 525 15.75 8.07 -5.35
CA TYR A 525 15.71 6.61 -5.26
C TYR A 525 15.47 6.06 -3.84
N ILE A 526 15.74 6.85 -2.80
CA ILE A 526 15.83 6.42 -1.39
C ILE A 526 14.58 6.85 -0.61
N PHE A 527 13.39 6.59 -1.16
CA PHE A 527 12.10 6.71 -0.46
C PHE A 527 11.70 8.13 -0.01
N GLU A 528 12.30 9.18 -0.57
CA GLU A 528 12.04 10.55 -0.15
C GLU A 528 11.42 11.38 -1.27
N ILE A 529 10.55 12.31 -0.86
CA ILE A 529 10.09 13.43 -1.68
C ILE A 529 10.74 14.69 -1.12
N MET A 530 11.58 15.34 -1.91
CA MET A 530 12.16 16.65 -1.60
C MET A 530 11.21 17.75 -2.06
N PHE A 531 11.18 18.85 -1.32
CA PHE A 531 10.46 20.06 -1.68
C PHE A 531 11.43 21.21 -1.92
N TYR A 532 11.33 21.79 -3.11
CA TYR A 532 12.04 22.98 -3.55
C TYR A 532 11.03 24.13 -3.65
N ARG A 533 11.23 25.14 -2.82
CA ARG A 533 10.46 26.37 -2.88
C ARG A 533 11.00 27.27 -3.99
N ASN A 534 10.13 27.83 -4.79
CA ASN A 534 10.47 28.93 -5.66
C ASN A 534 10.52 30.23 -4.83
N ILE A 535 11.73 30.80 -4.72
CA ILE A 535 11.93 32.12 -4.06
C ILE A 535 12.00 33.27 -5.06
N GLY A 536 11.76 32.96 -6.34
CA GLY A 536 11.81 33.85 -7.48
C GLY A 536 10.49 34.55 -7.71
N ASP A 537 10.03 34.51 -8.96
CA ASP A 537 8.68 34.88 -9.36
C ASP A 537 8.20 33.96 -10.49
N SER A 538 6.91 34.07 -10.84
CA SER A 538 6.28 33.26 -11.88
C SER A 538 6.89 33.41 -13.28
N LEU A 539 7.76 34.40 -13.51
CA LEU A 539 8.46 34.60 -14.79
C LEU A 539 9.91 34.14 -14.74
N ASN A 540 10.47 33.97 -13.53
CA ASN A 540 11.87 33.67 -13.28
C ASN A 540 11.97 32.82 -12.02
N ALA A 541 11.64 31.54 -12.15
CA ALA A 541 11.76 30.59 -11.06
C ALA A 541 13.18 30.57 -10.47
N ASP A 542 13.29 30.52 -9.15
CA ASP A 542 14.53 30.32 -8.38
C ASP A 542 14.26 29.26 -7.30
N MET A 543 14.47 28.01 -7.66
CA MET A 543 14.17 26.83 -6.84
C MET A 543 15.25 26.63 -5.78
N GLN A 544 14.84 26.65 -4.52
CA GLN A 544 15.70 26.41 -3.37
C GLN A 544 15.16 25.24 -2.57
N LEU A 545 16.03 24.24 -2.34
CA LEU A 545 15.68 23.10 -1.48
C LEU A 545 15.31 23.62 -0.09
N GLU A 546 14.07 23.36 0.31
CA GLU A 546 13.53 23.76 1.61
C GLU A 546 13.37 22.55 2.54
N ILE A 547 12.88 21.42 2.00
CA ILE A 547 12.67 20.19 2.76
C ILE A 547 13.33 19.01 2.02
N GLU A 548 14.24 18.30 2.71
CA GLU A 548 14.95 17.13 2.17
C GLU A 548 14.07 15.87 2.14
N SER A 549 13.14 15.74 3.09
CA SER A 549 12.21 14.62 3.20
C SER A 549 10.87 15.15 3.69
N LEU A 550 9.98 15.42 2.73
CA LEU A 550 8.66 16.00 2.97
C LEU A 550 7.74 15.04 3.72
N ILE A 551 7.83 13.75 3.39
CA ILE A 551 7.16 12.66 4.10
C ILE A 551 8.25 11.73 4.64
N PRO A 552 8.70 11.94 5.88
CA PRO A 552 9.56 10.99 6.56
C PRO A 552 8.85 9.62 6.64
N ASP A 553 9.63 8.54 6.55
CA ASP A 553 9.12 7.17 6.67
C ASP A 553 8.05 6.78 5.63
N LEU A 554 8.08 7.40 4.45
CA LEU A 554 7.24 7.01 3.31
C LEU A 554 7.51 5.55 2.90
N LEU A 555 8.75 5.07 3.07
CA LEU A 555 9.16 3.66 2.89
C LEU A 555 8.75 3.02 1.55
N ILE A 556 8.58 3.80 0.47
CA ILE A 556 8.25 3.28 -0.86
C ILE A 556 9.34 3.57 -1.88
N ARG A 557 9.69 2.56 -2.69
CA ARG A 557 10.67 2.69 -3.78
C ARG A 557 10.08 3.48 -4.95
N GLN A 558 10.89 4.35 -5.56
CA GLN A 558 10.52 5.12 -6.76
C GLN A 558 9.19 5.88 -6.57
N ALA A 559 9.10 6.68 -5.51
CA ALA A 559 7.95 7.55 -5.28
C ALA A 559 7.71 8.47 -6.49
N SER A 560 6.48 8.53 -6.98
CA SER A 560 6.05 9.42 -8.06
C SER A 560 4.95 10.34 -7.55
N PRO A 561 5.32 11.53 -7.04
CA PRO A 561 4.34 12.50 -6.55
C PRO A 561 3.57 13.11 -7.72
N PHE A 562 2.27 13.32 -7.52
CA PHE A 562 1.39 14.09 -8.37
C PHE A 562 0.51 14.96 -7.47
N LEU A 563 0.50 16.27 -7.70
CA LEU A 563 -0.32 17.19 -6.92
C LEU A 563 -1.51 17.71 -7.72
N CYS A 564 -2.67 17.72 -7.06
CA CYS A 564 -3.87 18.38 -7.54
C CYS A 564 -4.86 18.59 -6.39
N ASP A 565 -5.72 19.58 -6.50
CA ASP A 565 -6.93 19.70 -5.67
C ASP A 565 -7.96 18.64 -6.13
N ILE A 566 -7.91 17.44 -5.54
CA ILE A 566 -8.78 16.30 -5.90
C ILE A 566 -10.16 16.39 -5.26
N ASP A 567 -10.27 17.00 -4.08
CA ASP A 567 -11.54 17.11 -3.33
C ASP A 567 -12.21 18.49 -3.43
N SER A 568 -11.64 19.38 -4.26
CA SER A 568 -12.12 20.73 -4.54
C SER A 568 -12.25 21.61 -3.30
N ASP A 569 -11.43 21.40 -2.27
CA ASP A 569 -11.43 22.23 -1.06
C ASP A 569 -10.55 23.50 -1.20
N GLY A 570 -9.77 23.58 -2.29
CA GLY A 570 -8.94 24.71 -2.65
C GLY A 570 -7.49 24.61 -2.17
N ASP A 571 -7.08 23.50 -1.56
CA ASP A 571 -5.68 23.17 -1.36
C ASP A 571 -5.20 22.01 -2.25
N GLY A 572 -3.89 21.96 -2.50
CA GLY A 572 -3.31 20.94 -3.36
C GLY A 572 -3.02 19.68 -2.57
N ASP A 573 -3.77 18.61 -2.84
CA ASP A 573 -3.49 17.28 -2.32
C ASP A 573 -2.40 16.56 -3.12
N MET A 574 -1.87 15.47 -2.57
CA MET A 574 -0.81 14.70 -3.20
C MET A 574 -1.16 13.21 -3.32
N LEU A 575 -1.11 12.70 -4.54
CA LEU A 575 -1.02 11.27 -4.83
C LEU A 575 0.44 10.87 -4.99
N VAL A 576 0.81 9.72 -4.45
CA VAL A 576 2.16 9.17 -4.60
C VAL A 576 2.06 7.73 -5.07
N GLY A 577 2.44 7.49 -6.32
CA GLY A 577 2.65 6.13 -6.82
C GLY A 577 4.01 5.58 -6.41
N ASP A 578 4.18 4.28 -6.45
CA ASP A 578 5.42 3.59 -6.12
C ASP A 578 5.86 2.61 -7.22
N GLY A 579 7.11 2.13 -7.13
CA GLY A 579 7.66 1.13 -8.04
C GLY A 579 6.94 -0.22 -7.97
N TRP A 580 6.08 -0.41 -6.98
CA TRP A 580 5.45 -1.67 -6.63
C TRP A 580 3.94 -1.71 -6.91
N GLY A 581 3.39 -0.65 -7.52
CA GLY A 581 2.01 -0.59 -8.00
C GLY A 581 1.02 0.07 -7.05
N GLY A 582 1.43 0.31 -5.80
CA GLY A 582 0.63 1.00 -4.81
C GLY A 582 0.42 2.47 -5.10
N ILE A 583 -0.72 3.03 -4.69
CA ILE A 583 -0.93 4.48 -4.69
C ILE A 583 -1.28 4.93 -3.28
N ARG A 584 -0.58 5.94 -2.78
CA ARG A 584 -0.87 6.60 -1.51
C ARG A 584 -1.51 7.96 -1.75
N TYR A 585 -2.55 8.29 -0.99
CA TYR A 585 -3.21 9.59 -1.04
C TYR A 585 -2.95 10.36 0.25
N PHE A 586 -2.42 11.57 0.09
CA PHE A 586 -2.14 12.50 1.16
C PHE A 586 -3.03 13.73 0.99
N LYS A 587 -3.95 13.90 1.93
CA LYS A 587 -4.75 15.11 2.02
C LYS A 587 -3.90 16.25 2.56
N ASN A 588 -3.98 17.39 1.93
CA ASN A 588 -3.45 18.63 2.43
C ASN A 588 -4.40 19.18 3.52
N THR A 589 -3.85 19.43 4.70
CA THR A 589 -4.63 19.87 5.87
C THR A 589 -4.27 21.29 6.26
N THR A 590 -3.78 22.08 5.30
CA THR A 590 -3.13 23.34 5.59
C THR A 590 -4.13 24.39 6.04
N GLY A 591 -3.90 24.94 7.23
CA GLY A 591 -4.84 25.89 7.82
C GLY A 591 -6.13 25.24 8.33
N ASP A 592 -6.28 23.92 8.17
CA ASP A 592 -7.33 23.17 8.83
C ASP A 592 -7.04 23.04 10.33
N THR A 593 -7.52 24.02 11.09
CA THR A 593 -7.49 23.96 12.56
C THR A 593 -8.54 23.01 13.15
N SER A 594 -9.36 22.35 12.30
CA SER A 594 -10.30 21.31 12.72
C SER A 594 -9.58 20.01 13.11
N ALA A 595 -8.30 19.86 12.73
CA ALA A 595 -7.53 18.64 12.91
C ALA A 595 -6.13 18.88 13.52
N VAL A 596 -5.90 19.93 14.32
CA VAL A 596 -4.74 19.97 15.24
C VAL A 596 -5.12 19.33 16.58
N GLU A 597 -5.56 18.10 16.53
CA GLU A 597 -5.02 17.10 17.45
C GLU A 597 -4.08 16.28 16.56
N PRO A 598 -2.87 15.89 16.97
CA PRO A 598 -2.30 14.72 16.31
C PRO A 598 -3.42 13.67 16.36
N ARG A 599 -3.83 13.13 15.21
CA ARG A 599 -4.13 11.70 15.20
C ARG A 599 -2.80 11.06 15.62
N LEU A 600 -2.55 11.08 16.94
CA LEU A 600 -1.96 9.95 17.60
C LEU A 600 -2.67 8.78 16.95
N SER A 601 -1.89 7.85 16.39
CA SER A 601 -2.34 6.51 16.11
C SER A 601 -3.51 6.22 17.04
N LEU A 602 -4.67 5.90 16.50
CA LEU A 602 -5.65 5.22 17.32
C LEU A 602 -4.87 4.05 17.91
N ASP A 603 -4.53 4.22 19.19
CA ASP A 603 -4.23 3.11 20.07
C ASP A 603 -5.46 2.22 19.86
N PRO A 604 -5.34 0.98 19.36
CA PRO A 604 -6.42 0.16 18.79
C PRO A 604 -7.41 -0.36 19.83
N HIS A 605 -7.63 0.41 20.88
CA HIS A 605 -8.67 0.17 21.85
C HIS A 605 -9.38 1.50 22.04
N HIS A 606 -10.58 1.50 22.64
CA HIS A 606 -11.28 2.70 23.15
C HIS A 606 -12.48 3.24 22.32
N GLY A 607 -13.27 2.33 21.73
CA GLY A 607 -14.64 2.64 21.30
C GLY A 607 -15.55 3.11 22.45
N ILE A 608 -16.49 4.02 22.15
CA ILE A 608 -17.54 4.44 23.10
C ILE A 608 -18.55 3.28 23.26
N GLN A 609 -18.58 2.63 24.42
CA GLN A 609 -19.64 1.64 24.70
C GLN A 609 -21.00 2.34 24.78
N PHE A 610 -21.83 2.16 23.75
CA PHE A 610 -23.11 2.83 23.59
C PHE A 610 -24.28 1.86 23.75
N SER A 611 -25.30 2.23 24.53
CA SER A 611 -26.54 1.46 24.59
C SER A 611 -27.77 2.35 24.65
N ILE A 612 -28.84 1.91 23.98
CA ILE A 612 -30.12 2.61 23.92
C ILE A 612 -31.25 1.68 24.37
N GLY A 613 -32.09 2.17 25.29
CA GLY A 613 -33.22 1.40 25.76
C GLY A 613 -34.33 2.26 26.37
N PRO A 614 -35.58 1.79 26.42
CA PRO A 614 -36.11 0.70 25.61
C PRO A 614 -36.19 1.08 24.12
N ASN A 615 -35.86 0.14 23.24
CA ASN A 615 -36.12 0.22 21.80
C ASN A 615 -37.11 -0.91 21.43
N PRO A 616 -38.36 -0.62 21.00
CA PRO A 616 -38.90 0.70 20.64
C PRO A 616 -39.20 1.60 21.84
N ALA A 617 -38.83 2.88 21.73
CA ALA A 617 -39.07 3.87 22.76
C ALA A 617 -40.54 4.35 22.78
N ASN A 618 -41.18 4.39 23.95
CA ASN A 618 -42.51 4.97 24.13
C ASN A 618 -42.80 5.33 25.60
N PRO A 619 -42.90 6.61 26.01
CA PRO A 619 -42.58 7.85 25.30
C PRO A 619 -41.14 8.34 25.53
N ILE A 620 -40.33 7.58 26.26
CA ILE A 620 -38.97 7.93 26.68
C ILE A 620 -38.02 6.82 26.25
N THR A 621 -36.82 7.20 25.82
CA THR A 621 -35.64 6.33 25.73
C THR A 621 -34.57 6.88 26.66
N TRP A 622 -33.68 6.04 27.12
CA TRP A 622 -32.41 6.39 27.72
C TRP A 622 -31.29 5.97 26.76
N ILE A 623 -30.22 6.74 26.81
CA ILE A 623 -28.96 6.48 26.12
C ILE A 623 -27.93 6.41 27.24
N SER A 624 -27.22 5.30 27.33
CA SER A 624 -26.02 5.19 28.15
C SER A 624 -24.81 5.16 27.24
N TYR A 625 -23.76 5.84 27.65
CA TYR A 625 -22.45 5.73 27.05
C TYR A 625 -21.44 5.58 28.18
N ASN A 626 -20.37 4.84 27.94
CA ASN A 626 -19.23 4.79 28.83
C ASN A 626 -17.97 5.17 28.04
N LEU A 627 -17.09 5.91 28.70
CA LEU A 627 -15.82 6.34 28.13
C LEU A 627 -14.68 5.72 28.96
N PRO A 628 -13.65 5.16 28.31
CA PRO A 628 -12.53 4.55 29.02
C PRO A 628 -11.62 5.58 29.72
N TYR A 629 -11.51 6.80 29.19
CA TYR A 629 -10.78 7.92 29.78
C TYR A 629 -11.43 9.27 29.40
N PRO A 630 -10.93 10.41 29.93
CA PRO A 630 -11.50 11.70 29.59
C PRO A 630 -11.26 12.05 28.12
N GLN A 631 -12.33 12.15 27.32
CA GLN A 631 -12.24 12.49 25.89
C GLN A 631 -13.36 13.43 25.46
N LYS A 632 -13.15 14.18 24.36
CA LYS A 632 -14.21 15.00 23.77
C LYS A 632 -15.22 14.05 23.13
N ALA A 633 -16.48 14.11 23.52
CA ALA A 633 -17.55 13.32 22.92
C ALA A 633 -18.78 14.19 22.65
N GLU A 634 -19.37 14.07 21.47
CA GLU A 634 -20.69 14.64 21.14
C GLU A 634 -21.71 13.52 20.92
N ILE A 635 -22.80 13.53 21.67
CA ILE A 635 -23.93 12.64 21.46
C ILE A 635 -25.08 13.49 20.93
N ALA A 636 -25.40 13.33 19.66
CA ALA A 636 -26.49 14.06 19.00
C ALA A 636 -27.62 13.11 18.56
N VAL A 637 -28.86 13.60 18.63
CA VAL A 637 -30.04 12.88 18.15
C VAL A 637 -30.51 13.54 16.86
N TYR A 638 -30.62 12.76 15.79
CA TYR A 638 -31.15 13.20 14.51
C TYR A 638 -32.54 12.63 14.27
N ASN A 639 -33.38 13.36 13.53
CA ASN A 639 -34.64 12.80 13.03
C ASN A 639 -34.40 12.02 11.72
N LEU A 640 -35.44 11.32 11.25
CA LEU A 640 -35.39 10.55 9.99
C LEU A 640 -35.14 11.39 8.73
N LEU A 641 -35.11 12.72 8.85
CA LEU A 641 -34.78 13.65 7.76
C LEU A 641 -33.33 14.18 7.89
N GLY A 642 -32.51 13.60 8.76
CA GLY A 642 -31.14 14.02 9.01
C GLY A 642 -30.99 15.34 9.80
N GLN A 643 -32.09 15.90 10.33
CA GLN A 643 -32.01 17.15 11.10
C GLN A 643 -31.62 16.87 12.55
N LYS A 644 -30.61 17.57 13.06
CA LYS A 644 -30.19 17.51 14.47
C LYS A 644 -31.30 18.03 15.38
N VAL A 645 -31.85 17.17 16.23
CA VAL A 645 -32.98 17.43 17.14
C VAL A 645 -32.50 17.80 18.55
N ALA A 646 -31.41 17.18 19.02
CA ALA A 646 -30.84 17.44 20.33
C ALA A 646 -29.35 17.09 20.38
N ILE A 647 -28.63 17.72 21.31
CA ILE A 647 -27.30 17.31 21.75
C ILE A 647 -27.43 16.91 23.23
N LEU A 648 -27.04 15.69 23.56
CA LEU A 648 -27.18 15.08 24.88
C LEU A 648 -25.89 15.20 25.71
N ALA A 649 -24.74 15.14 25.04
CA ALA A 649 -23.41 15.41 25.61
C ALA A 649 -22.58 16.11 24.52
N SER A 650 -21.67 17.01 24.91
CA SER A 650 -20.72 17.68 24.00
C SER A 650 -19.55 18.24 24.80
N GLY A 651 -18.36 18.20 24.23
CA GLY A 651 -17.10 18.61 24.89
C GLY A 651 -16.45 17.49 25.70
N LEU A 652 -15.46 17.85 26.53
CA LEU A 652 -14.70 16.89 27.34
C LEU A 652 -15.61 16.18 28.35
N GLN A 653 -15.79 14.88 28.16
CA GLN A 653 -16.48 13.98 29.06
C GLN A 653 -15.44 13.21 29.90
N MET A 654 -15.83 12.77 31.10
CA MET A 654 -14.97 12.00 32.00
C MET A 654 -15.34 10.51 31.90
N PRO A 655 -14.42 9.60 32.26
CA PRO A 655 -14.70 8.17 32.23
C PRO A 655 -15.73 7.76 33.30
N GLY A 656 -16.51 6.72 32.98
CA GLY A 656 -17.45 6.07 33.91
C GLY A 656 -18.93 6.18 33.56
#